data_AF-A0A1C6HUD6-F1
#
_entry.id   AF-A0A1C6HUD6-F1
#
_cell.length_a   1.000
_cell.length_b   1.000
_cell.length_c   1.000
_cell.angle_alpha   90.00
_cell.angle_beta   90.00
_cell.angle_gamma   90.00
#
_symmetry.space_group_name_H-M   'P 1'
#
loop_
_entity.id
_entity.type
_entity.pdbx_description
1 polymer ?
#
loop_
_entity_poly.entity_id
_entity_poly.type
_entity_poly.pdbx_seq_one_letter_code
_entity_poly.pdbx_strand_id
1 'polypeptide(L)'
;MKLKNILPVIALGALLFQACDDNKMEWYNPHEGNGVASSELPLALAEQISRYDVIKSYIPRTDFVIGLGMGMDIYMADEKYRSIVDANFNSVTLGNAMKMDAIVNGKGETNFTKVDAFLQVLPQDIALYGHNLIWHTQQAATYLNNLIAPEIIIIPDDTDKMTNIIGNSDFETGAITGWGAWSSAGCKAEISSSGEGYNSNYAMKLTNPVAGANHSAQAYYTLPANYFKAGTTYVCTFYVKSMEGDDLFQIQLQNRTSYSGSHYLSQKLPAGQWTSFEAEFTADEKDLDMDHIVIDFGGSAGIYYIDDFKFGEKKEDPDAGRSSLLDNGSFTDGIDSWSKWNGPDGCNTWNETEGNKAKGCLQVINPSDNDGGEWKIQIHANLAQKIETGTQVYISYYIKTTEGVGSARISTTGKDHYQGNQSVTPDWQRIEWTFTAEGEIEGINFDLGLKAGTYLIDDVMVSLDPFNTETSPARHASTRGIEYVEKTDEEKTEIISNAMETWIKAMVGHYKDRVHSWDVLNEPIDDGGKLRGVEVMPNEGDMDSDDFYWGKYMGKDYAVKAFQWAREADPTAKLFINDYNLEYNPNKLTKLIEYVQYIDQNGAQVDGIGTQMHIAIDSDKDKIVEMFRTLANTNKLIRITELDIKVNTSSPTTANLAAQAEMYQFVIDKYKELIPETLQAGITIWTLSDHPDEHVYWIPDDAPNIFDANYARKHAYKGVCDGLAGKDVGAEFPGNLIIE
;
A
#
# COMPACT_ATOMS: atom_id res chain seq x y z
N MET A 1 -37.24 37.76 8.52
CA MET A 1 -37.95 38.44 7.41
C MET A 1 -36.88 38.84 6.41
N LYS A 2 -36.56 37.99 5.43
CA LYS A 2 -37.11 37.98 4.06
C LYS A 2 -36.94 39.31 3.29
N LEU A 3 -36.03 39.22 2.29
CA LEU A 3 -36.23 39.59 0.86
C LEU A 3 -36.13 41.10 0.50
N LYS A 4 -35.65 41.54 -0.68
CA LYS A 4 -35.43 40.90 -2.00
C LYS A 4 -34.72 41.87 -2.96
N ASN A 5 -34.06 41.29 -3.98
CA ASN A 5 -33.87 41.77 -5.36
C ASN A 5 -32.80 42.82 -5.69
N ILE A 6 -31.68 42.35 -6.25
CA ILE A 6 -31.00 42.98 -7.40
C ILE A 6 -30.71 41.89 -8.45
N LEU A 7 -31.08 42.18 -9.70
CA LEU A 7 -30.86 41.40 -10.92
C LEU A 7 -29.37 41.30 -11.29
N PRO A 8 -28.88 40.22 -11.93
CA PRO A 8 -27.60 40.26 -12.61
C PRO A 8 -27.77 40.69 -14.07
N VAL A 9 -26.86 41.59 -14.47
CA VAL A 9 -26.58 41.99 -15.85
C VAL A 9 -25.71 40.92 -16.49
N ILE A 10 -26.07 40.56 -17.71
CA ILE A 10 -25.34 39.73 -18.66
C ILE A 10 -23.90 40.25 -18.81
N ALA A 11 -22.91 39.43 -18.46
CA ALA A 11 -21.51 39.64 -18.82
C ALA A 11 -20.98 38.35 -19.45
N LEU A 12 -20.47 38.50 -20.67
CA LEU A 12 -19.71 37.53 -21.43
C LEU A 12 -18.64 36.88 -20.54
N GLY A 13 -18.70 35.55 -20.44
CA GLY A 13 -17.64 34.70 -19.89
C GLY A 13 -17.59 33.42 -20.72
N ALA A 14 -17.12 33.53 -21.95
CA ALA A 14 -16.72 32.40 -22.77
C ALA A 14 -15.26 32.05 -22.42
N LEU A 15 -14.93 30.76 -22.51
CA LEU A 15 -13.59 30.16 -22.49
C LEU A 15 -12.93 30.08 -21.10
N LEU A 16 -13.37 29.10 -20.31
CA LEU A 16 -12.48 28.40 -19.40
C LEU A 16 -12.12 27.08 -20.06
N PHE A 17 -10.85 26.96 -20.45
CA PHE A 17 -10.20 25.69 -20.77
C PHE A 17 -10.16 24.85 -19.48
N GLN A 18 -11.10 23.93 -19.35
CA GLN A 18 -10.86 22.67 -18.64
C GLN A 18 -10.48 21.67 -19.72
N ALA A 19 -9.17 21.50 -19.94
CA ALA A 19 -8.70 20.20 -20.40
C ALA A 19 -8.91 19.25 -19.21
N CYS A 20 -9.65 18.16 -19.46
CA CYS A 20 -10.13 17.16 -18.49
C CYS A 20 -8.97 16.68 -17.60
N ASP A 21 -9.09 16.69 -16.27
CA ASP A 21 -9.78 15.70 -15.42
C ASP A 21 -9.34 14.27 -15.74
N ASP A 22 -8.41 13.77 -14.91
CA ASP A 22 -7.61 12.54 -15.01
C ASP A 22 -8.46 11.28 -14.70
N ASN A 23 -9.63 11.16 -15.30
CA ASN A 23 -10.58 10.11 -14.94
C ASN A 23 -10.24 8.75 -15.57
N LYS A 24 -10.17 7.75 -14.70
CA LYS A 24 -10.04 6.32 -15.00
C LYS A 24 -11.05 5.87 -16.05
N MET A 25 -10.56 5.26 -17.11
CA MET A 25 -11.37 4.63 -18.15
C MET A 25 -11.98 3.30 -17.68
N GLU A 26 -13.05 3.29 -16.89
CA GLU A 26 -13.74 2.03 -16.57
C GLU A 26 -14.77 1.64 -17.64
N TRP A 27 -14.70 0.40 -18.13
CA TRP A 27 -15.65 -0.12 -19.12
C TRP A 27 -16.61 -1.11 -18.46
N TYR A 28 -17.93 -0.88 -18.60
CA TYR A 28 -19.11 -1.77 -18.41
C TYR A 28 -20.07 -1.53 -17.21
N ASN A 29 -21.36 -1.26 -17.54
CA ASN A 29 -22.58 -1.74 -16.84
C ASN A 29 -23.77 -1.57 -17.83
N PRO A 30 -24.62 -2.58 -18.12
CA PRO A 30 -25.43 -2.58 -19.34
C PRO A 30 -26.76 -1.85 -19.14
N HIS A 31 -26.98 -0.66 -19.74
CA HIS A 31 -28.32 -0.13 -20.00
C HIS A 31 -28.40 0.89 -21.16
N GLU A 32 -29.42 0.65 -22.01
CA GLU A 32 -30.08 1.41 -23.09
C GLU A 32 -29.41 2.67 -23.69
N GLY A 33 -28.93 2.50 -24.93
CA GLY A 33 -28.31 3.53 -25.75
C GLY A 33 -29.27 4.51 -26.41
N ASN A 34 -28.90 5.79 -26.36
CA ASN A 34 -29.36 6.85 -27.25
C ASN A 34 -28.14 7.49 -27.92
N GLY A 35 -27.54 6.77 -28.87
CA GLY A 35 -26.48 7.29 -29.74
C GLY A 35 -27.05 7.84 -31.06
N VAL A 36 -26.35 8.80 -31.66
CA VAL A 36 -26.72 9.42 -32.93
C VAL A 36 -26.60 8.40 -34.06
N ALA A 37 -27.66 8.20 -34.82
CA ALA A 37 -27.70 7.20 -35.88
C ALA A 37 -27.22 7.78 -37.23
N SER A 38 -26.40 7.02 -37.95
CA SER A 38 -26.04 7.23 -39.36
C SER A 38 -27.23 7.39 -40.33
N SER A 39 -28.47 7.20 -39.87
CA SER A 39 -29.71 7.45 -40.60
C SER A 39 -29.95 8.92 -40.99
N GLU A 40 -29.16 9.88 -40.49
CA GLU A 40 -29.26 11.30 -40.86
C GLU A 40 -28.35 11.71 -42.03
N LEU A 41 -27.59 10.77 -42.60
CA LEU A 41 -26.77 11.00 -43.79
C LEU A 41 -27.65 11.21 -45.03
N PRO A 42 -27.32 12.17 -45.93
CA PRO A 42 -27.91 12.17 -47.27
C PRO A 42 -27.71 10.81 -47.93
N LEU A 43 -28.78 10.19 -48.45
CA LEU A 43 -28.78 8.80 -48.94
C LEU A 43 -27.63 8.52 -49.92
N ALA A 44 -27.35 9.45 -50.84
CA ALA A 44 -26.25 9.31 -51.80
C ALA A 44 -24.87 9.20 -51.12
N LEU A 45 -24.65 9.89 -50.00
CA LEU A 45 -23.39 9.83 -49.25
C LEU A 45 -23.33 8.57 -48.37
N ALA A 46 -24.45 8.16 -47.78
CA ALA A 46 -24.52 6.88 -47.06
C ALA A 46 -24.21 5.69 -47.99
N GLU A 47 -24.78 5.69 -49.20
CA GLU A 47 -24.49 4.72 -50.25
C GLU A 47 -23.01 4.77 -50.66
N GLN A 48 -22.45 5.97 -50.84
CA GLN A 48 -21.03 6.14 -51.16
C GLN A 48 -20.11 5.60 -50.05
N ILE A 49 -20.39 5.89 -48.77
CA ILE A 49 -19.61 5.39 -47.62
C ILE A 49 -19.72 3.87 -47.49
N SER A 50 -20.89 3.29 -47.80
CA SER A 50 -21.08 1.83 -47.78
C SER A 50 -20.19 1.10 -48.80
N ARG A 51 -19.74 1.78 -49.85
CA ARG A 51 -18.88 1.22 -50.91
C ARG A 51 -17.38 1.28 -50.60
N TYR A 52 -16.98 1.98 -49.54
CA TYR A 52 -15.59 1.90 -49.08
C TYR A 52 -15.29 0.47 -48.61
N ASP A 53 -14.07 0.02 -48.85
CA ASP A 53 -13.55 -1.22 -48.31
C ASP A 53 -13.12 -0.99 -46.84
N VAL A 54 -12.56 -2.01 -46.19
CA VAL A 54 -12.00 -1.93 -44.83
C VAL A 54 -10.81 -0.97 -44.77
N ILE A 55 -10.63 -0.26 -43.65
CA ILE A 55 -9.62 0.82 -43.51
C ILE A 55 -8.22 0.38 -43.97
N LYS A 56 -7.78 -0.82 -43.56
CA LYS A 56 -6.46 -1.35 -43.92
C LYS A 56 -6.20 -1.53 -45.42
N SER A 57 -7.22 -1.54 -46.29
CA SER A 57 -7.02 -1.59 -47.75
C SER A 57 -6.47 -0.28 -48.33
N TYR A 58 -6.55 0.81 -47.57
CA TYR A 58 -6.19 2.15 -48.01
C TYR A 58 -4.83 2.61 -47.50
N ILE A 59 -4.12 1.79 -46.71
CA ILE A 59 -2.82 2.16 -46.17
C ILE A 59 -1.81 2.45 -47.30
N PRO A 60 -0.94 3.46 -47.16
CA PRO A 60 -0.05 3.89 -48.24
C PRO A 60 1.07 2.89 -48.54
N ARG A 61 1.41 2.03 -47.58
CA ARG A 61 2.48 1.02 -47.67
C ARG A 61 2.17 -0.16 -46.74
N THR A 62 2.69 -1.34 -47.06
CA THR A 62 2.37 -2.60 -46.35
C THR A 62 2.84 -2.63 -44.89
N ASP A 63 3.86 -1.83 -44.56
CA ASP A 63 4.42 -1.66 -43.22
C ASP A 63 3.78 -0.48 -42.46
N PHE A 64 2.83 0.25 -43.05
CA PHE A 64 2.16 1.36 -42.37
C PHE A 64 1.21 0.82 -41.30
N VAL A 65 1.37 1.30 -40.07
CA VAL A 65 0.51 0.90 -38.96
C VAL A 65 -0.71 1.81 -38.89
N ILE A 66 -1.89 1.21 -38.98
CA ILE A 66 -3.17 1.82 -38.64
C ILE A 66 -3.79 1.03 -37.48
N GLY A 67 -3.74 1.64 -36.30
CA GLY A 67 -4.09 1.04 -35.03
C GLY A 67 -5.43 1.48 -34.49
N LEU A 68 -5.93 0.74 -33.51
CA LEU A 68 -7.09 1.09 -32.70
C LEU A 68 -6.75 1.01 -31.20
N GLY A 69 -6.97 2.10 -30.47
CA GLY A 69 -7.05 2.09 -29.02
C GLY A 69 -8.39 1.55 -28.59
N MET A 70 -8.41 0.56 -27.69
CA MET A 70 -9.64 -0.13 -27.31
C MET A 70 -9.63 -0.66 -25.89
N GLY A 71 -10.84 -0.89 -25.35
CA GLY A 71 -11.03 -1.69 -24.15
C GLY A 71 -10.88 -3.18 -24.46
N MET A 72 -9.99 -3.86 -23.72
CA MET A 72 -9.78 -5.31 -23.86
C MET A 72 -11.07 -6.09 -23.60
N ASP A 73 -11.83 -5.70 -22.59
CA ASP A 73 -13.05 -6.41 -22.18
C ASP A 73 -14.15 -6.34 -23.25
N ILE A 74 -14.30 -5.20 -23.92
CA ILE A 74 -15.26 -5.01 -25.02
C ILE A 74 -14.90 -5.93 -26.20
N TYR A 75 -13.62 -5.98 -26.59
CA TYR A 75 -13.14 -6.88 -27.66
C TYR A 75 -13.36 -8.36 -27.34
N MET A 76 -13.21 -8.75 -26.07
CA MET A 76 -13.42 -10.13 -25.64
C MET A 76 -14.91 -10.49 -25.60
N ALA A 77 -15.78 -9.57 -25.17
CA ALA A 77 -17.20 -9.80 -24.97
C ALA A 77 -18.06 -9.66 -26.24
N ASP A 78 -17.76 -8.70 -27.12
CA ASP A 78 -18.59 -8.38 -28.29
C ASP A 78 -17.94 -8.91 -29.59
N GLU A 79 -18.55 -9.95 -30.16
CA GLU A 79 -18.11 -10.55 -31.42
C GLU A 79 -18.22 -9.59 -32.61
N LYS A 80 -19.24 -8.72 -32.63
CA LYS A 80 -19.41 -7.73 -33.71
C LYS A 80 -18.30 -6.68 -33.61
N TYR A 81 -18.04 -6.14 -32.42
CA TYR A 81 -16.91 -5.24 -32.17
C TYR A 81 -15.60 -5.86 -32.68
N ARG A 82 -15.26 -7.06 -32.18
CA ARG A 82 -14.06 -7.79 -32.56
C ARG A 82 -13.94 -7.98 -34.07
N SER A 83 -15.01 -8.41 -34.74
CA SER A 83 -14.99 -8.63 -36.19
C SER A 83 -14.68 -7.35 -36.99
N ILE A 84 -15.14 -6.19 -36.50
CA ILE A 84 -14.87 -4.90 -37.12
C ILE A 84 -13.43 -4.47 -36.87
N VAL A 85 -12.92 -4.66 -35.65
CA VAL A 85 -11.52 -4.38 -35.31
C VAL A 85 -10.59 -5.20 -36.20
N ASP A 86 -10.77 -6.52 -36.25
CA ASP A 86 -9.91 -7.44 -37.01
C ASP A 86 -9.93 -7.14 -38.52
N ALA A 87 -11.08 -6.70 -39.03
CA ALA A 87 -11.24 -6.34 -40.43
C ALA A 87 -10.52 -5.04 -40.79
N ASN A 88 -10.52 -4.03 -39.91
CA ASN A 88 -10.12 -2.66 -40.27
C ASN A 88 -8.70 -2.28 -39.86
N PHE A 89 -8.15 -2.87 -38.79
CA PHE A 89 -6.88 -2.44 -38.20
C PHE A 89 -5.79 -3.52 -38.28
N ASN A 90 -4.52 -3.10 -38.26
CA ASN A 90 -3.36 -4.00 -38.23
C ASN A 90 -2.53 -3.86 -36.94
N SER A 91 -2.99 -3.02 -36.01
CA SER A 91 -2.44 -2.91 -34.67
C SER A 91 -3.53 -2.52 -33.68
N VAL A 92 -3.33 -2.85 -32.41
CA VAL A 92 -4.22 -2.46 -31.32
C VAL A 92 -3.42 -1.95 -30.12
N THR A 93 -3.99 -1.01 -29.39
CA THR A 93 -3.48 -0.50 -28.11
C THR A 93 -4.55 -0.75 -27.05
N LEU A 94 -4.18 -1.38 -25.93
CA LEU A 94 -5.12 -1.60 -24.82
C LEU A 94 -5.09 -0.40 -23.87
N GLY A 95 -6.23 0.23 -23.63
CA GLY A 95 -6.29 1.47 -22.85
C GLY A 95 -5.78 1.34 -21.41
N ASN A 96 -6.31 0.38 -20.64
CA ASN A 96 -5.92 0.19 -19.22
C ASN A 96 -5.31 -1.15 -18.90
N ALA A 97 -5.61 -2.19 -19.68
CA ALA A 97 -5.33 -3.58 -19.30
C ALA A 97 -3.81 -3.89 -19.17
N MET A 98 -2.94 -2.98 -19.61
CA MET A 98 -1.49 -3.11 -19.54
C MET A 98 -0.82 -2.05 -18.66
N LYS A 99 -1.59 -1.19 -17.97
CA LYS A 99 -1.07 -0.25 -16.97
C LYS A 99 -0.67 -1.01 -15.70
N MET A 100 0.17 -0.38 -14.88
CA MET A 100 0.78 -1.05 -13.73
C MET A 100 -0.27 -1.48 -12.69
N ASP A 101 -1.26 -0.65 -12.38
CA ASP A 101 -2.36 -0.98 -11.45
C ASP A 101 -3.22 -2.18 -11.90
N ALA A 102 -3.35 -2.40 -13.22
CA ALA A 102 -4.09 -3.51 -13.80
C ALA A 102 -3.34 -4.84 -13.73
N ILE A 103 -2.00 -4.79 -13.71
CA ILE A 103 -1.13 -5.98 -13.73
C ILE A 103 -0.56 -6.29 -12.35
N VAL A 104 -0.26 -5.28 -11.53
CA VAL A 104 0.41 -5.42 -10.22
C VAL A 104 -0.58 -5.15 -9.10
N ASN A 105 -0.79 -6.12 -8.23
CA ASN A 105 -1.68 -5.95 -7.08
C ASN A 105 -1.03 -5.16 -5.93
N GLY A 106 -1.79 -4.87 -4.86
CA GLY A 106 -1.29 -4.14 -3.69
C GLY A 106 -0.15 -4.83 -2.90
N LYS A 107 0.19 -6.08 -3.23
CA LYS A 107 1.31 -6.85 -2.67
C LYS A 107 2.55 -6.88 -3.60
N GLY A 108 2.46 -6.30 -4.80
CA GLY A 108 3.54 -6.32 -5.79
C GLY A 108 3.55 -7.55 -6.71
N GLU A 109 2.53 -8.40 -6.65
CA GLU A 109 2.45 -9.61 -7.48
C GLU A 109 1.86 -9.26 -8.85
N THR A 110 2.48 -9.78 -9.92
CA THR A 110 2.02 -9.59 -11.30
C THR A 110 0.98 -10.62 -11.71
N ASN A 111 -0.04 -10.19 -12.47
CA ASN A 111 -1.06 -11.05 -13.05
C ASN A 111 -1.26 -10.76 -14.54
N PHE A 112 -0.61 -11.57 -15.38
CA PHE A 112 -0.69 -11.46 -16.84
C PHE A 112 -1.90 -12.20 -17.47
N THR A 113 -2.66 -12.95 -16.67
CA THR A 113 -3.67 -13.91 -17.15
C THR A 113 -4.68 -13.30 -18.13
N LYS A 114 -5.16 -12.08 -17.86
CA LYS A 114 -6.20 -11.45 -18.70
C LYS A 114 -5.65 -11.07 -20.09
N VAL A 115 -4.48 -10.44 -20.13
CA VAL A 115 -3.85 -10.01 -21.39
C VAL A 115 -3.32 -11.22 -22.17
N ASP A 116 -2.82 -12.25 -21.49
CA ASP A 116 -2.46 -13.54 -22.13
C ASP A 116 -3.66 -14.19 -22.82
N ALA A 117 -4.83 -14.22 -22.16
CA ALA A 117 -6.06 -14.72 -22.74
C ALA A 117 -6.51 -13.89 -23.96
N PHE A 118 -6.38 -12.57 -23.89
CA PHE A 118 -6.62 -11.69 -25.02
C PHE A 118 -5.70 -11.99 -26.22
N LEU A 119 -4.39 -12.16 -25.98
CA LEU A 119 -3.42 -12.47 -27.04
C LEU A 119 -3.66 -13.82 -27.73
N GLN A 120 -4.37 -14.75 -27.09
CA GLN A 120 -4.80 -16.00 -27.72
C GLN A 120 -5.94 -15.80 -28.72
N VAL A 121 -6.77 -14.78 -28.50
CA VAL A 121 -7.90 -14.43 -29.38
C VAL A 121 -7.47 -13.47 -30.48
N LEU A 122 -6.57 -12.52 -30.17
CA LEU A 122 -6.08 -11.54 -31.13
C LEU A 122 -5.36 -12.22 -32.32
N PRO A 123 -5.78 -11.96 -33.58
CA PRO A 123 -5.10 -12.47 -34.77
C PRO A 123 -3.59 -12.19 -34.76
N GLN A 124 -2.80 -13.15 -35.26
CA GLN A 124 -1.33 -13.08 -35.19
C GLN A 124 -0.74 -11.96 -36.06
N ASP A 125 -1.45 -11.52 -37.09
CA ASP A 125 -1.06 -10.43 -37.98
C ASP A 125 -1.44 -9.04 -37.46
N ILE A 126 -2.13 -8.97 -36.31
CA ILE A 126 -2.44 -7.71 -35.62
C ILE A 126 -1.45 -7.51 -34.47
N ALA A 127 -0.65 -6.44 -34.58
CA ALA A 127 0.37 -6.12 -33.59
C ALA A 127 -0.24 -5.46 -32.35
N LEU A 128 0.13 -5.95 -31.16
CA LEU A 128 -0.18 -5.26 -29.90
C LEU A 128 0.89 -4.20 -29.63
N TYR A 129 0.45 -2.97 -29.37
CA TYR A 129 1.29 -1.85 -28.95
C TYR A 129 1.17 -1.69 -27.42
N GLY A 130 2.30 -1.67 -26.72
CA GLY A 130 2.33 -1.62 -25.27
C GLY A 130 2.12 -0.20 -24.74
N HIS A 131 1.02 0.01 -24.02
CA HIS A 131 0.66 1.30 -23.44
C HIS A 131 0.16 1.08 -21.99
N ASN A 132 0.91 1.47 -20.97
CA ASN A 132 2.27 2.02 -20.99
C ASN A 132 3.10 1.37 -19.85
N LEU A 133 4.42 1.57 -19.85
CA LEU A 133 5.28 1.06 -18.77
C LEU A 133 5.32 1.98 -17.56
N ILE A 134 5.56 3.28 -17.78
CA ILE A 134 5.69 4.27 -16.71
C ILE A 134 4.75 5.44 -16.98
N TRP A 135 3.96 5.78 -15.98
CA TRP A 135 3.08 6.95 -15.94
C TRP A 135 3.03 7.50 -14.51
N HIS A 136 2.28 8.58 -14.31
CA HIS A 136 2.10 9.17 -12.99
C HIS A 136 0.80 8.74 -12.31
N THR A 137 -0.21 8.34 -13.09
CA THR A 137 -1.49 7.79 -12.60
C THR A 137 -1.61 6.31 -12.97
N GLN A 138 -2.60 5.61 -12.42
CA GLN A 138 -2.83 4.17 -12.60
C GLN A 138 -1.58 3.33 -12.29
N GLN A 139 -0.89 3.73 -11.23
CA GLN A 139 0.26 3.02 -10.68
C GLN A 139 -0.21 2.11 -9.53
N ALA A 140 0.58 1.08 -9.22
CA ALA A 140 0.35 0.27 -8.02
C ALA A 140 0.78 1.04 -6.74
N ALA A 141 0.22 2.24 -6.52
CA ALA A 141 0.69 3.21 -5.53
C ALA A 141 0.62 2.66 -4.10
N THR A 142 -0.38 1.84 -3.76
CA THR A 142 -0.43 1.16 -2.45
C THR A 142 0.81 0.29 -2.21
N TYR A 143 1.18 -0.55 -3.18
CA TYR A 143 2.37 -1.38 -3.11
C TYR A 143 3.64 -0.52 -3.02
N LEU A 144 3.79 0.45 -3.92
CA LEU A 144 4.97 1.31 -3.99
C LEU A 144 5.18 2.14 -2.72
N ASN A 145 4.11 2.70 -2.15
CA ASN A 145 4.18 3.46 -0.89
C ASN A 145 4.51 2.56 0.31
N ASN A 146 4.02 1.31 0.32
CA ASN A 146 4.34 0.35 1.38
C ASN A 146 5.83 -0.03 1.39
N LEU A 147 6.47 -0.13 0.22
CA LEU A 147 7.91 -0.44 0.13
C LEU A 147 8.80 0.59 0.84
N ILE A 148 8.38 1.86 0.82
CA ILE A 148 9.14 2.99 1.37
C ILE A 148 8.60 3.50 2.71
N ALA A 149 7.63 2.78 3.30
CA ALA A 149 7.09 3.09 4.61
C ALA A 149 8.20 3.01 5.68
N PRO A 150 8.11 3.80 6.77
CA PRO A 150 9.09 3.77 7.86
C PRO A 150 9.24 2.36 8.44
N GLU A 151 10.45 1.99 8.83
CA GLU A 151 10.66 0.78 9.62
C GLU A 151 10.22 1.02 11.06
N ILE A 152 9.59 0.02 11.66
CA ILE A 152 9.07 0.09 13.03
C ILE A 152 10.01 -0.71 13.92
N ILE A 153 10.80 -0.01 14.74
CA ILE A 153 11.65 -0.62 15.76
C ILE A 153 10.85 -0.72 17.05
N ILE A 154 10.69 -1.95 17.53
CA ILE A 154 10.01 -2.24 18.79
C ILE A 154 11.09 -2.34 19.87
N ILE A 155 11.06 -1.45 20.88
CA ILE A 155 11.96 -1.56 22.04
C ILE A 155 11.28 -2.50 23.05
N PRO A 156 11.81 -3.71 23.31
CA PRO A 156 11.16 -4.67 24.19
C PRO A 156 11.18 -4.21 25.65
N ASP A 157 10.08 -4.41 26.37
CA ASP A 157 10.04 -4.42 27.83
C ASP A 157 10.08 -5.88 28.32
N ASP A 158 11.12 -6.25 29.06
CA ASP A 158 11.34 -7.64 29.51
C ASP A 158 10.35 -8.11 30.59
N THR A 159 9.49 -7.22 31.08
CA THR A 159 8.42 -7.56 32.03
C THR A 159 7.08 -7.89 31.37
N ASP A 160 6.92 -7.56 30.08
CA ASP A 160 5.66 -7.75 29.37
C ASP A 160 5.45 -9.19 28.91
N LYS A 161 4.19 -9.66 28.95
CA LYS A 161 3.76 -10.96 28.38
C LYS A 161 3.90 -11.03 26.85
N MET A 162 4.22 -9.91 26.23
CA MET A 162 4.35 -9.76 24.78
C MET A 162 5.53 -8.86 24.43
N THR A 163 5.99 -8.97 23.19
CA THR A 163 6.78 -7.93 22.55
C THR A 163 5.84 -6.77 22.23
N ASN A 164 5.65 -5.86 23.20
CA ASN A 164 4.66 -4.79 23.11
C ASN A 164 4.98 -3.81 21.97
N ILE A 165 4.03 -3.65 21.06
CA ILE A 165 4.12 -2.75 19.90
C ILE A 165 3.26 -1.50 20.05
N ILE A 166 2.74 -1.20 21.24
CA ILE A 166 1.94 0.01 21.44
C ILE A 166 2.83 1.09 22.04
N GLY A 167 3.17 2.09 21.22
CA GLY A 167 3.89 3.27 21.69
C GLY A 167 3.04 4.13 22.62
N ASN A 168 3.64 4.69 23.68
CA ASN A 168 2.94 5.51 24.69
C ASN A 168 1.69 4.77 25.24
N SER A 169 1.85 3.49 25.56
CA SER A 169 0.79 2.62 26.06
C SER A 169 0.12 3.12 27.34
N ASP A 170 0.84 3.89 28.16
CA ASP A 170 0.39 4.49 29.42
C ASP A 170 -0.17 5.92 29.25
N PHE A 171 -0.17 6.46 28.03
CA PHE A 171 -0.67 7.78 27.69
C PHE A 171 -0.02 8.98 28.41
N GLU A 172 1.11 8.76 29.11
CA GLU A 172 1.73 9.77 29.97
C GLU A 172 2.45 10.90 29.21
N THR A 173 2.60 10.77 27.89
CA THR A 173 3.02 11.90 27.04
C THR A 173 1.92 12.96 26.87
N GLY A 174 0.70 12.70 27.35
CA GLY A 174 -0.45 13.60 27.21
C GLY A 174 -1.08 13.58 25.81
N ALA A 175 -0.82 12.51 25.04
CA ALA A 175 -1.37 12.29 23.71
C ALA A 175 -1.86 10.84 23.56
N ILE A 176 -2.76 10.60 22.59
CA ILE A 176 -3.24 9.26 22.22
C ILE A 176 -2.65 8.83 20.86
N THR A 177 -1.37 9.13 20.63
CA THR A 177 -0.69 8.90 19.34
C THR A 177 -0.94 7.50 18.80
N GLY A 178 -1.37 7.41 17.53
CA GLY A 178 -1.71 6.14 16.86
C GLY A 178 -3.17 5.70 17.02
N TRP A 179 -3.94 6.34 17.90
CA TRP A 179 -5.36 6.03 18.11
C TRP A 179 -6.28 6.98 17.34
N GLY A 180 -7.33 6.40 16.73
CA GLY A 180 -8.45 7.12 16.14
C GLY A 180 -9.80 6.58 16.60
N ALA A 181 -10.89 7.16 16.11
CA ALA A 181 -12.24 6.68 16.39
C ALA A 181 -13.15 6.75 15.15
N TRP A 182 -14.02 5.75 14.99
CA TRP A 182 -15.04 5.66 13.96
C TRP A 182 -16.41 5.42 14.60
N SER A 183 -17.45 6.07 14.07
CA SER A 183 -18.82 5.77 14.50
C SER A 183 -19.85 6.30 13.52
N SER A 184 -21.06 5.73 13.60
CA SER A 184 -22.25 6.26 12.96
C SER A 184 -22.90 7.42 13.75
N ALA A 185 -22.50 7.65 15.00
CA ALA A 185 -23.16 8.56 15.94
C ALA A 185 -22.24 9.63 16.59
N GLY A 186 -20.98 9.75 16.15
CA GLY A 186 -20.06 10.80 16.59
C GLY A 186 -19.33 10.51 17.91
N CYS A 187 -18.92 9.27 18.15
CA CYS A 187 -18.01 8.92 19.24
C CYS A 187 -16.66 9.61 19.11
N LYS A 188 -15.89 9.64 20.20
CA LYS A 188 -14.56 10.26 20.24
C LYS A 188 -13.58 9.39 21.00
N ALA A 189 -12.31 9.44 20.59
CA ALA A 189 -11.16 9.06 21.38
C ALA A 189 -10.33 10.33 21.62
N GLU A 190 -10.00 10.62 22.88
CA GLU A 190 -9.23 11.80 23.28
C GLU A 190 -8.38 11.50 24.52
N ILE A 191 -7.38 12.34 24.81
CA ILE A 191 -6.64 12.22 26.06
C ILE A 191 -7.52 12.67 27.25
N SER A 192 -7.42 11.97 28.38
CA SER A 192 -8.14 12.34 29.60
C SER A 192 -7.57 13.61 30.24
N SER A 193 -8.27 14.14 31.25
CA SER A 193 -7.67 15.12 32.16
C SER A 193 -6.63 14.45 33.05
N SER A 194 -5.67 15.23 33.53
CA SER A 194 -4.67 14.76 34.51
C SER A 194 -5.36 14.30 35.80
N GLY A 195 -4.93 13.14 36.32
CA GLY A 195 -5.49 12.46 37.48
C GLY A 195 -6.61 11.46 37.17
N GLU A 196 -6.94 11.24 35.89
CA GLU A 196 -7.97 10.28 35.49
C GLU A 196 -7.42 8.90 35.08
N GLY A 197 -6.09 8.76 35.00
CA GLY A 197 -5.39 7.52 34.67
C GLY A 197 -5.42 6.44 35.77
N TYR A 198 -4.98 5.23 35.41
CA TYR A 198 -4.88 4.09 36.32
C TYR A 198 -3.50 4.09 36.98
N ASN A 199 -3.42 4.53 38.24
CA ASN A 199 -2.16 4.73 38.97
C ASN A 199 -1.16 5.67 38.25
N SER A 200 -1.67 6.48 37.32
CA SER A 200 -0.95 7.37 36.40
C SER A 200 -1.71 8.71 36.29
N ASN A 201 -1.24 9.65 35.44
CA ASN A 201 -1.92 10.92 35.27
C ASN A 201 -3.00 10.86 34.18
N TYR A 202 -2.69 10.26 33.04
CA TYR A 202 -3.50 10.32 31.84
C TYR A 202 -3.97 8.93 31.42
N ALA A 203 -5.04 8.88 30.65
CA ALA A 203 -5.57 7.69 30.01
C ALA A 203 -6.21 8.09 28.67
N MET A 204 -6.44 7.13 27.78
CA MET A 204 -7.32 7.35 26.64
C MET A 204 -8.77 7.37 27.11
N LYS A 205 -9.48 8.45 26.80
CA LYS A 205 -10.89 8.65 27.08
C LYS A 205 -11.72 8.42 25.83
N LEU A 206 -12.61 7.44 25.88
CA LEU A 206 -13.60 7.18 24.84
C LEU A 206 -14.96 7.73 25.26
N THR A 207 -15.64 8.41 24.35
CA THR A 207 -17.00 8.93 24.58
C THR A 207 -17.95 8.37 23.54
N ASN A 208 -18.96 7.61 23.98
CA ASN A 208 -20.07 7.18 23.13
C ASN A 208 -21.34 7.98 23.47
N PRO A 209 -21.84 8.85 22.57
CA PRO A 209 -23.01 9.67 22.84
C PRO A 209 -24.34 8.89 22.81
N VAL A 210 -24.41 7.77 22.09
CA VAL A 210 -25.66 7.03 21.85
C VAL A 210 -25.42 5.53 21.87
N ALA A 211 -26.21 4.79 22.65
CA ALA A 211 -26.16 3.33 22.68
C ALA A 211 -26.70 2.76 21.35
N GLY A 212 -26.03 1.75 20.82
CA GLY A 212 -26.36 1.14 19.53
C GLY A 212 -25.85 -0.30 19.44
N ALA A 213 -25.60 -0.76 18.22
CA ALA A 213 -24.88 -2.01 18.01
C ALA A 213 -23.44 -1.85 18.50
N ASN A 214 -22.76 -2.92 18.93
CA ASN A 214 -21.47 -2.76 19.59
C ASN A 214 -20.41 -2.08 18.70
N HIS A 215 -20.42 -2.40 17.41
CA HIS A 215 -19.56 -1.80 16.39
C HIS A 215 -19.98 -0.36 15.98
N SER A 216 -21.06 0.22 16.55
CA SER A 216 -21.51 1.55 16.15
C SER A 216 -20.65 2.69 16.72
N ALA A 217 -19.82 2.38 17.72
CA ALA A 217 -18.77 3.25 18.24
C ALA A 217 -17.48 2.43 18.42
N GLN A 218 -16.42 2.84 17.72
CA GLN A 218 -15.17 2.11 17.63
C GLN A 218 -13.99 3.05 17.83
N ALA A 219 -12.99 2.59 18.58
CA ALA A 219 -11.67 3.21 18.65
C ALA A 219 -10.68 2.23 18.04
N TYR A 220 -9.67 2.72 17.34
CA TYR A 220 -8.77 1.85 16.60
C TYR A 220 -7.32 2.29 16.74
N TYR A 221 -6.43 1.31 16.68
CA TYR A 221 -4.99 1.50 16.54
C TYR A 221 -4.55 0.87 15.22
N THR A 222 -3.87 1.65 14.37
CA THR A 222 -3.37 1.16 13.07
C THR A 222 -2.06 0.40 13.27
N LEU A 223 -2.02 -0.85 12.81
CA LEU A 223 -0.88 -1.75 12.90
C LEU A 223 0.13 -1.52 11.76
N PRO A 224 1.39 -1.94 11.95
CA PRO A 224 2.34 -2.10 10.85
C PRO A 224 1.75 -2.96 9.71
N ALA A 225 2.13 -2.67 8.47
CA ALA A 225 1.72 -3.51 7.34
C ALA A 225 2.25 -4.95 7.50
N ASN A 226 1.39 -5.94 7.24
CA ASN A 226 1.71 -7.38 7.34
C ASN A 226 2.25 -7.79 8.72
N TYR A 227 1.73 -7.21 9.80
CA TYR A 227 2.22 -7.48 11.16
C TYR A 227 1.97 -8.93 11.61
N PHE A 228 0.86 -9.54 11.20
CA PHE A 228 0.48 -10.88 11.66
C PHE A 228 1.24 -11.99 10.95
N LYS A 229 1.54 -13.06 11.69
CA LYS A 229 2.16 -14.29 11.19
C LYS A 229 1.25 -15.47 11.52
N ALA A 230 0.88 -16.25 10.51
CA ALA A 230 0.03 -17.42 10.69
C ALA A 230 0.72 -18.43 11.63
N GLY A 231 -0.02 -18.89 12.65
CA GLY A 231 0.48 -19.79 13.69
C GLY A 231 1.16 -19.09 14.87
N THR A 232 1.33 -17.77 14.84
CA THR A 232 1.90 -17.01 15.97
C THR A 232 0.80 -16.56 16.94
N THR A 233 1.07 -16.67 18.24
CA THR A 233 0.17 -16.21 19.30
C THR A 233 0.46 -14.75 19.67
N TYR A 234 -0.59 -13.96 19.82
CA TYR A 234 -0.54 -12.55 20.21
C TYR A 234 -1.31 -12.34 21.51
N VAL A 235 -0.88 -11.37 22.31
CA VAL A 235 -1.50 -11.04 23.61
C VAL A 235 -1.85 -9.56 23.64
N CYS A 236 -2.98 -9.25 24.28
CA CYS A 236 -3.45 -7.91 24.57
C CYS A 236 -3.69 -7.75 26.07
N THR A 237 -3.18 -6.69 26.69
CA THR A 237 -3.45 -6.35 28.09
C THR A 237 -3.67 -4.86 28.26
N PHE A 238 -4.61 -4.45 29.11
CA PHE A 238 -4.82 -3.06 29.52
C PHE A 238 -5.74 -2.98 30.75
N TYR A 239 -5.87 -1.78 31.31
CA TYR A 239 -6.91 -1.46 32.26
C TYR A 239 -8.01 -0.66 31.58
N VAL A 240 -9.26 -0.95 31.94
CA VAL A 240 -10.43 -0.25 31.41
C VAL A 240 -11.44 0.05 32.50
N LYS A 241 -12.06 1.23 32.43
CA LYS A 241 -13.12 1.69 33.33
C LYS A 241 -14.26 2.30 32.53
N SER A 242 -15.45 1.71 32.61
CA SER A 242 -16.68 2.32 32.10
C SER A 242 -17.39 3.09 33.22
N MET A 243 -17.82 4.33 32.98
CA MET A 243 -18.52 5.13 33.99
C MET A 243 -19.96 4.67 34.23
N GLU A 244 -20.62 4.16 33.20
CA GLU A 244 -22.02 3.70 33.24
C GLU A 244 -22.13 2.16 33.34
N GLY A 245 -21.02 1.44 33.14
CA GLY A 245 -20.98 0.00 32.97
C GLY A 245 -21.25 -0.41 31.53
N ASP A 246 -20.77 -1.59 31.15
CA ASP A 246 -20.98 -2.17 29.83
C ASP A 246 -21.04 -3.70 29.94
N ASP A 247 -22.06 -4.31 29.35
CA ASP A 247 -22.21 -5.77 29.34
C ASP A 247 -21.42 -6.43 28.19
N LEU A 248 -20.94 -5.67 27.21
CA LEU A 248 -20.28 -6.17 26.00
C LEU A 248 -19.16 -5.23 25.51
N PHE A 249 -18.24 -4.83 26.39
CA PHE A 249 -17.02 -4.20 25.92
C PHE A 249 -16.17 -5.22 25.16
N GLN A 250 -15.65 -4.87 23.98
CA GLN A 250 -15.03 -5.84 23.09
C GLN A 250 -13.83 -5.27 22.34
N ILE A 251 -12.88 -6.16 22.02
CA ILE A 251 -11.79 -5.92 21.08
C ILE A 251 -11.87 -6.90 19.94
N GLN A 252 -11.48 -6.47 18.75
CA GLN A 252 -11.34 -7.30 17.55
C GLN A 252 -10.11 -6.87 16.74
N LEU A 253 -9.68 -7.71 15.82
CA LEU A 253 -8.89 -7.28 14.67
C LEU A 253 -9.82 -6.85 13.55
N GLN A 254 -9.39 -5.88 12.73
CA GLN A 254 -10.14 -5.47 11.56
C GLN A 254 -9.22 -5.08 10.39
N ASN A 255 -9.69 -5.33 9.17
CA ASN A 255 -9.11 -4.77 7.95
C ASN A 255 -9.93 -3.54 7.53
N ARG A 256 -9.27 -2.38 7.42
CA ARG A 256 -9.96 -1.10 7.17
C ARG A 256 -10.66 -1.00 5.80
N THR A 257 -10.17 -1.74 4.81
CA THR A 257 -10.64 -1.65 3.42
C THR A 257 -11.83 -2.56 3.18
N SER A 258 -11.77 -3.79 3.68
CA SER A 258 -12.84 -4.79 3.53
C SER A 258 -13.87 -4.76 4.67
N TYR A 259 -13.55 -4.07 5.78
CA TYR A 259 -14.30 -4.07 7.04
C TYR A 259 -14.48 -5.46 7.69
N SER A 260 -13.76 -6.46 7.19
CA SER A 260 -13.75 -7.79 7.80
C SER A 260 -13.07 -7.73 9.16
N GLY A 261 -13.65 -8.43 10.14
CA GLY A 261 -13.13 -8.49 11.50
C GLY A 261 -12.94 -9.93 11.98
N SER A 262 -12.02 -10.10 12.92
CA SER A 262 -11.67 -11.40 13.51
C SER A 262 -11.33 -11.27 15.01
N HIS A 263 -11.29 -12.41 15.71
CA HIS A 263 -10.91 -12.50 17.13
C HIS A 263 -11.66 -11.53 18.06
N TYR A 264 -12.98 -11.64 18.07
CA TYR A 264 -13.88 -10.89 18.94
C TYR A 264 -13.76 -11.30 20.42
N LEU A 265 -13.02 -10.51 21.21
CA LEU A 265 -12.71 -10.76 22.61
C LEU A 265 -13.49 -9.79 23.49
N SER A 266 -14.40 -10.31 24.33
CA SER A 266 -15.33 -9.47 25.10
C SER A 266 -15.19 -9.62 26.61
N GLN A 267 -15.43 -8.53 27.34
CA GLN A 267 -15.47 -8.50 28.79
C GLN A 267 -16.62 -7.60 29.28
N LYS A 268 -17.24 -8.00 30.39
CA LYS A 268 -18.20 -7.16 31.10
C LYS A 268 -17.47 -6.18 32.01
N LEU A 269 -17.88 -4.91 31.96
CA LEU A 269 -17.32 -3.81 32.75
C LEU A 269 -18.31 -3.32 33.82
N PRO A 270 -17.95 -3.41 35.11
CA PRO A 270 -18.71 -2.76 36.17
C PRO A 270 -18.59 -1.22 36.10
N ALA A 271 -19.68 -0.54 36.46
CA ALA A 271 -19.73 0.92 36.47
C ALA A 271 -18.74 1.52 37.49
N GLY A 272 -17.95 2.49 37.03
CA GLY A 272 -17.03 3.32 37.83
C GLY A 272 -15.79 2.60 38.34
N GLN A 273 -15.50 1.37 37.89
CA GLN A 273 -14.39 0.56 38.40
C GLN A 273 -13.37 0.25 37.30
N TRP A 274 -12.09 0.43 37.62
CA TRP A 274 -10.99 -0.07 36.80
C TRP A 274 -10.97 -1.59 36.85
N THR A 275 -10.93 -2.21 35.67
CA THR A 275 -10.90 -3.65 35.48
C THR A 275 -9.74 -3.98 34.55
N SER A 276 -8.95 -5.01 34.87
CA SER A 276 -7.95 -5.51 33.92
C SER A 276 -8.64 -6.27 32.81
N PHE A 277 -8.16 -6.06 31.59
CA PHE A 277 -8.50 -6.83 30.41
C PHE A 277 -7.23 -7.56 29.97
N GLU A 278 -7.34 -8.88 29.79
CA GLU A 278 -6.27 -9.71 29.26
C GLU A 278 -6.88 -10.72 28.30
N ALA A 279 -6.29 -10.83 27.12
CA ALA A 279 -6.70 -11.79 26.12
C ALA A 279 -5.52 -12.22 25.25
N GLU A 280 -5.62 -13.43 24.69
CA GLU A 280 -4.69 -13.96 23.71
C GLU A 280 -5.43 -14.64 22.56
N PHE A 281 -4.82 -14.65 21.38
CA PHE A 281 -5.30 -15.40 20.23
C PHE A 281 -4.12 -15.86 19.37
N THR A 282 -4.33 -16.92 18.59
CA THR A 282 -3.37 -17.37 17.57
C THR A 282 -3.87 -16.91 16.20
N ALA A 283 -3.02 -16.17 15.47
CA ALA A 283 -3.33 -15.69 14.14
C ALA A 283 -3.35 -16.84 13.13
N ASP A 284 -4.30 -16.81 12.19
CA ASP A 284 -4.36 -17.74 11.06
C ASP A 284 -4.25 -16.99 9.71
N GLU A 285 -4.41 -17.70 8.59
CA GLU A 285 -4.20 -17.15 7.24
C GLU A 285 -5.10 -15.94 6.92
N LYS A 286 -6.29 -15.86 7.50
CA LYS A 286 -7.22 -14.73 7.28
C LYS A 286 -6.87 -13.50 8.13
N ASP A 287 -5.93 -13.60 9.06
CA ASP A 287 -5.51 -12.48 9.91
C ASP A 287 -4.31 -11.73 9.30
N LEU A 288 -3.66 -12.32 8.28
CA LEU A 288 -2.46 -11.75 7.65
C LEU A 288 -2.69 -10.40 6.95
N ASP A 289 -3.94 -10.12 6.57
CA ASP A 289 -4.35 -8.86 5.96
C ASP A 289 -5.00 -7.88 6.95
N MET A 290 -5.12 -8.22 8.24
CA MET A 290 -5.65 -7.32 9.26
C MET A 290 -4.67 -6.18 9.53
N ASP A 291 -5.17 -4.95 9.64
CA ASP A 291 -4.36 -3.74 9.78
C ASP A 291 -4.76 -2.86 10.97
N HIS A 292 -5.76 -3.27 11.76
CA HIS A 292 -6.21 -2.56 12.96
C HIS A 292 -6.47 -3.48 14.15
N ILE A 293 -6.16 -2.96 15.34
CA ILE A 293 -6.79 -3.37 16.60
C ILE A 293 -7.96 -2.43 16.82
N VAL A 294 -9.15 -2.96 17.08
CA VAL A 294 -10.37 -2.17 17.25
C VAL A 294 -11.02 -2.48 18.59
N ILE A 295 -11.41 -1.43 19.30
CA ILE A 295 -12.18 -1.46 20.53
C ILE A 295 -13.62 -1.08 20.18
N ASP A 296 -14.55 -2.01 20.38
CA ASP A 296 -15.99 -1.80 20.20
C ASP A 296 -16.62 -1.42 21.56
N PHE A 297 -17.23 -0.24 21.62
CA PHE A 297 -17.84 0.32 22.83
C PHE A 297 -19.21 0.98 22.54
N GLY A 298 -19.89 0.52 21.48
CA GLY A 298 -21.17 1.05 21.04
C GLY A 298 -22.38 0.55 21.84
N GLY A 299 -22.26 -0.58 22.56
CA GLY A 299 -23.38 -1.22 23.27
C GLY A 299 -24.03 -0.32 24.32
N SER A 300 -23.23 0.53 24.98
CA SER A 300 -23.69 1.47 25.99
C SER A 300 -23.22 2.90 25.68
N ALA A 301 -24.12 3.87 25.87
CA ALA A 301 -23.76 5.29 25.87
C ALA A 301 -23.03 5.60 27.18
N GLY A 302 -21.93 6.34 27.10
CA GLY A 302 -21.13 6.65 28.29
C GLY A 302 -19.70 7.03 27.99
N ILE A 303 -18.91 7.10 29.05
CA ILE A 303 -17.49 7.42 29.02
C ILE A 303 -16.70 6.18 29.47
N TYR A 304 -15.65 5.87 28.72
CA TYR A 304 -14.70 4.82 29.03
C TYR A 304 -13.31 5.42 29.18
N TYR A 305 -12.51 4.87 30.08
CA TYR A 305 -11.09 5.17 30.22
C TYR A 305 -10.32 3.88 29.96
N ILE A 306 -9.25 3.98 29.17
CA ILE A 306 -8.35 2.88 28.84
C ILE A 306 -6.93 3.34 29.12
N ASP A 307 -6.19 2.51 29.84
CA ASP A 307 -4.82 2.82 30.25
C ASP A 307 -3.93 1.58 30.22
N ASP A 308 -2.63 1.78 30.14
CA ASP A 308 -1.60 0.75 29.99
C ASP A 308 -1.90 -0.24 28.84
N PHE A 309 -2.28 0.27 27.66
CA PHE A 309 -2.66 -0.56 26.53
C PHE A 309 -1.46 -1.19 25.83
N LYS A 310 -1.32 -2.50 25.96
CA LYS A 310 -0.23 -3.30 25.41
C LYS A 310 -0.75 -4.38 24.48
N PHE A 311 -0.04 -4.58 23.38
CA PHE A 311 -0.38 -5.58 22.37
C PHE A 311 0.88 -6.06 21.66
N GLY A 312 0.99 -7.35 21.36
CA GLY A 312 2.12 -7.84 20.56
C GLY A 312 2.24 -9.36 20.50
N GLU A 313 3.30 -9.84 19.85
CA GLU A 313 3.64 -11.27 19.81
C GLU A 313 3.88 -11.78 21.23
N LYS A 314 3.27 -12.90 21.60
CA LYS A 314 3.42 -13.51 22.92
C LYS A 314 4.89 -13.84 23.16
N LYS A 315 5.42 -13.42 24.31
CA LYS A 315 6.68 -13.96 24.82
C LYS A 315 6.36 -15.31 25.46
N GLU A 316 6.97 -16.37 24.96
CA GLU A 316 6.87 -17.68 25.60
C GLU A 316 7.53 -17.61 26.97
N ASP A 317 6.86 -18.12 28.01
CA ASP A 317 7.48 -18.27 29.33
C ASP A 317 8.66 -19.25 29.18
N PRO A 318 9.91 -18.84 29.41
CA PRO A 318 11.04 -19.72 29.18
C PRO A 318 11.06 -20.91 30.15
N ASP A 319 10.20 -20.84 31.19
CA ASP A 319 9.95 -21.88 32.17
C ASP A 319 8.66 -22.69 31.89
N ALA A 320 7.93 -22.38 30.82
CA ALA A 320 6.72 -23.11 30.42
C ALA A 320 7.00 -24.60 30.22
N GLY A 321 6.23 -25.45 30.91
CA GLY A 321 6.33 -26.90 30.77
C GLY A 321 7.58 -27.53 31.41
N ARG A 322 8.48 -26.73 32.02
CA ARG A 322 9.64 -27.23 32.78
C ARG A 322 9.20 -27.67 34.17
N SER A 323 9.78 -28.77 34.65
CA SER A 323 9.49 -29.27 36.01
C SER A 323 10.46 -28.67 37.02
N SER A 324 9.95 -28.06 38.09
CA SER A 324 10.79 -27.57 39.19
C SER A 324 11.06 -28.68 40.22
N LEU A 325 12.30 -28.73 40.71
CA LEU A 325 12.74 -29.53 41.84
C LEU A 325 12.58 -28.82 43.18
N LEU A 326 11.95 -27.64 43.20
CA LEU A 326 11.60 -26.91 44.41
C LEU A 326 10.10 -27.04 44.70
N ASP A 327 9.76 -27.27 45.96
CA ASP A 327 8.35 -27.43 46.38
C ASP A 327 7.54 -26.12 46.31
N ASN A 328 8.20 -24.97 46.48
CA ASN A 328 7.54 -23.66 46.46
C ASN A 328 8.51 -22.57 45.99
N GLY A 329 8.68 -22.47 44.68
CA GLY A 329 9.46 -21.43 44.02
C GLY A 329 8.67 -20.16 43.69
N SER A 330 7.34 -20.23 43.64
CA SER A 330 6.44 -19.14 43.27
C SER A 330 5.94 -18.31 44.46
N PHE A 331 6.21 -18.76 45.69
CA PHE A 331 5.85 -18.08 46.94
C PHE A 331 4.37 -17.69 47.08
N THR A 332 3.47 -18.38 46.39
CA THR A 332 2.04 -18.03 46.33
C THR A 332 1.34 -18.15 47.67
N ASP A 333 1.78 -19.10 48.48
CA ASP A 333 1.17 -19.45 49.77
C ASP A 333 2.13 -19.28 50.95
N GLY A 334 3.20 -18.50 50.77
CA GLY A 334 4.21 -18.23 51.81
C GLY A 334 5.62 -18.67 51.44
N ILE A 335 6.49 -18.77 52.46
CA ILE A 335 7.93 -19.08 52.30
C ILE A 335 8.37 -20.31 53.12
N ASP A 336 7.46 -21.20 53.51
CA ASP A 336 7.72 -22.27 54.49
C ASP A 336 8.83 -23.26 54.06
N SER A 337 9.06 -23.43 52.76
CA SER A 337 10.15 -24.27 52.21
C SER A 337 11.50 -23.54 52.13
N TRP A 338 11.56 -22.27 52.53
CA TRP A 338 12.74 -21.41 52.46
C TRP A 338 13.16 -20.95 53.85
N SER A 339 14.36 -21.31 54.24
CA SER A 339 14.86 -21.12 55.61
C SER A 339 16.07 -20.20 55.65
N LYS A 340 16.14 -19.34 56.66
CA LYS A 340 17.37 -18.58 56.93
C LYS A 340 18.47 -19.53 57.41
N TRP A 341 19.61 -19.51 56.73
CA TRP A 341 20.84 -20.15 57.18
C TRP A 341 21.80 -19.15 57.82
N ASN A 342 21.99 -17.97 57.21
CA ASN A 342 22.82 -16.90 57.74
C ASN A 342 22.10 -15.54 57.69
N GLY A 343 22.39 -14.68 58.65
CA GLY A 343 21.86 -13.31 58.74
C GLY A 343 21.12 -13.01 60.04
N PRO A 344 20.69 -11.75 60.24
CA PRO A 344 19.94 -11.34 61.42
C PRO A 344 18.59 -12.07 61.49
N ASP A 345 17.99 -12.12 62.69
CA ASP A 345 16.64 -12.70 62.85
C ASP A 345 15.61 -11.86 62.10
N GLY A 346 14.70 -12.54 61.38
CA GLY A 346 13.69 -11.89 60.54
C GLY A 346 14.23 -11.32 59.23
N CYS A 347 15.43 -11.70 58.79
CA CYS A 347 15.94 -11.22 57.50
C CYS A 347 15.20 -11.80 56.29
N ASN A 348 14.48 -12.91 56.42
CA ASN A 348 13.57 -13.44 55.39
C ASN A 348 12.11 -13.35 55.84
N THR A 349 11.28 -12.70 55.03
CA THR A 349 9.85 -12.52 55.27
C THR A 349 9.06 -12.78 53.99
N TRP A 350 7.79 -13.16 54.11
CA TRP A 350 6.90 -13.23 52.97
C TRP A 350 6.27 -11.86 52.71
N ASN A 351 6.42 -11.33 51.50
CA ASN A 351 5.75 -10.12 51.05
C ASN A 351 4.55 -10.53 50.21
N GLU A 352 3.34 -10.27 50.70
CA GLU A 352 2.10 -10.79 50.09
C GLU A 352 1.60 -9.97 48.88
N THR A 353 2.16 -8.79 48.61
CA THR A 353 1.65 -7.83 47.61
C THR A 353 2.57 -7.62 46.42
N GLU A 354 3.87 -7.87 46.57
CA GLU A 354 4.90 -7.50 45.59
C GLU A 354 5.41 -8.71 44.78
N GLY A 355 4.56 -9.68 44.47
CA GLY A 355 4.97 -10.81 43.62
C GLY A 355 5.22 -10.38 42.17
N ASN A 356 6.00 -11.18 41.43
CA ASN A 356 6.39 -10.92 40.04
C ASN A 356 5.26 -11.31 39.08
N LYS A 357 4.96 -12.61 38.95
CA LYS A 357 3.87 -13.12 38.08
C LYS A 357 2.55 -13.33 38.82
N ALA A 358 2.62 -13.66 40.11
CA ALA A 358 1.47 -14.02 40.94
C ALA A 358 1.55 -13.31 42.31
N LYS A 359 0.58 -13.57 43.19
CA LYS A 359 0.59 -13.02 44.55
C LYS A 359 1.77 -13.61 45.34
N GLY A 360 2.57 -12.77 45.98
CA GLY A 360 3.51 -13.17 47.02
C GLY A 360 4.94 -13.38 46.53
N CYS A 361 5.94 -12.93 47.30
CA CYS A 361 7.36 -13.19 47.02
C CYS A 361 8.19 -13.33 48.30
N LEU A 362 9.41 -13.85 48.15
CA LEU A 362 10.41 -13.88 49.23
C LEU A 362 11.08 -12.51 49.35
N GLN A 363 10.93 -11.87 50.51
CA GLN A 363 11.63 -10.64 50.83
C GLN A 363 12.83 -10.93 51.74
N VAL A 364 14.01 -10.45 51.35
CA VAL A 364 15.26 -10.61 52.11
C VAL A 364 15.90 -9.26 52.40
N ILE A 365 16.21 -8.98 53.68
CA ILE A 365 16.84 -7.71 54.09
C ILE A 365 18.30 -7.96 54.48
N ASN A 366 19.22 -7.33 53.74
CA ASN A 366 20.60 -7.19 54.14
C ASN A 366 20.84 -5.78 54.73
N PRO A 367 21.14 -5.64 56.04
CA PRO A 367 21.25 -4.32 56.68
C PRO A 367 22.55 -3.58 56.36
N SER A 368 23.58 -4.23 55.79
CA SER A 368 24.88 -3.60 55.56
C SER A 368 25.69 -4.28 54.45
N ASP A 369 26.56 -3.52 53.78
CA ASP A 369 27.55 -4.07 52.85
C ASP A 369 28.53 -5.01 53.57
N ASN A 370 28.88 -6.13 52.92
CA ASN A 370 29.88 -7.07 53.42
C ASN A 370 30.81 -7.51 52.30
N ASP A 371 31.90 -6.77 52.08
CA ASP A 371 32.93 -7.13 51.08
C ASP A 371 33.47 -8.55 51.31
N GLY A 372 33.36 -9.42 50.30
CA GLY A 372 33.74 -10.83 50.38
C GLY A 372 32.90 -11.69 51.33
N GLY A 373 31.74 -11.17 51.75
CA GLY A 373 30.82 -11.80 52.69
C GLY A 373 29.48 -12.16 52.07
N GLU A 374 29.45 -12.63 50.82
CA GLU A 374 28.23 -12.99 50.09
C GLU A 374 27.34 -13.95 50.90
N TRP A 375 27.95 -14.90 51.61
CA TRP A 375 27.27 -15.91 52.42
C TRP A 375 26.70 -15.39 53.76
N LYS A 376 26.99 -14.14 54.16
CA LYS A 376 26.54 -13.61 55.46
C LYS A 376 25.03 -13.43 55.57
N ILE A 377 24.35 -13.31 54.44
CA ILE A 377 22.90 -13.41 54.33
C ILE A 377 22.62 -14.58 53.39
N GLN A 378 22.11 -15.69 53.93
CA GLN A 378 21.80 -16.89 53.16
C GLN A 378 20.42 -17.41 53.44
N ILE A 379 19.62 -17.54 52.39
CA ILE A 379 18.29 -18.17 52.44
C ILE A 379 18.33 -19.45 51.60
N HIS A 380 17.97 -20.56 52.22
CA HIS A 380 18.16 -21.91 51.71
C HIS A 380 16.84 -22.60 51.39
N ALA A 381 16.82 -23.37 50.31
CA ALA A 381 15.79 -24.36 50.02
C ALA A 381 16.40 -25.72 49.69
N ASN A 382 15.77 -26.78 50.20
CA ASN A 382 16.07 -28.15 49.80
C ASN A 382 15.43 -28.46 48.46
N LEU A 383 16.06 -29.31 47.66
CA LEU A 383 15.43 -29.89 46.48
C LEU A 383 14.53 -31.07 46.89
N ALA A 384 13.37 -31.19 46.24
CA ALA A 384 12.46 -32.32 46.38
C ALA A 384 13.13 -33.64 45.98
N GLN A 385 14.10 -33.57 45.06
CA GLN A 385 14.95 -34.69 44.65
C GLN A 385 16.39 -34.22 44.50
N LYS A 386 17.34 -35.03 45.00
CA LYS A 386 18.77 -34.78 44.81
C LYS A 386 19.17 -34.90 43.34
N ILE A 387 20.12 -34.08 42.91
CA ILE A 387 20.67 -34.11 41.56
C ILE A 387 21.97 -34.91 41.55
N GLU A 388 22.08 -35.89 40.66
CA GLU A 388 23.26 -36.76 40.55
C GLU A 388 24.43 -36.08 39.83
N THR A 389 25.64 -36.56 40.11
CA THR A 389 26.88 -36.09 39.45
C THR A 389 26.82 -36.29 37.93
N GLY A 390 27.26 -35.29 37.17
CA GLY A 390 27.26 -35.29 35.72
C GLY A 390 25.96 -34.79 35.08
N THR A 391 24.93 -34.51 35.88
CA THR A 391 23.64 -33.98 35.38
C THR A 391 23.76 -32.49 35.04
N GLN A 392 23.17 -32.08 33.93
CA GLN A 392 23.03 -30.66 33.59
C GLN A 392 21.91 -30.03 34.42
N VAL A 393 22.20 -28.90 35.07
CA VAL A 393 21.26 -28.19 35.93
C VAL A 393 21.00 -26.81 35.37
N TYR A 394 19.72 -26.41 35.41
CA TYR A 394 19.25 -25.13 34.93
C TYR A 394 18.46 -24.44 36.04
N ILE A 395 18.95 -23.29 36.51
CA ILE A 395 18.33 -22.50 37.57
C ILE A 395 17.89 -21.16 37.00
N SER A 396 16.63 -20.80 37.20
CA SER A 396 16.10 -19.45 36.93
C SER A 396 15.46 -18.86 38.18
N TYR A 397 15.49 -17.55 38.30
CA TYR A 397 14.74 -16.81 39.32
C TYR A 397 14.56 -15.36 38.90
N TYR A 398 13.52 -14.72 39.42
CA TYR A 398 13.34 -13.29 39.31
C TYR A 398 13.79 -12.62 40.60
N ILE A 399 14.48 -11.48 40.48
CA ILE A 399 14.93 -10.69 41.62
C ILE A 399 14.87 -9.19 41.32
N LYS A 400 14.51 -8.39 42.32
CA LYS A 400 14.71 -6.93 42.33
C LYS A 400 15.15 -6.44 43.71
N THR A 401 15.65 -5.22 43.78
CA THR A 401 15.75 -4.46 45.03
C THR A 401 14.51 -3.57 45.19
N THR A 402 14.20 -3.11 46.40
CA THR A 402 13.18 -2.07 46.58
C THR A 402 13.71 -0.68 46.24
N GLU A 403 15.03 -0.50 46.33
CA GLU A 403 15.75 0.75 46.03
C GLU A 403 17.23 0.47 45.77
N GLY A 404 17.90 1.37 45.04
CA GLY A 404 19.35 1.29 44.77
C GLY A 404 19.77 0.05 43.97
N VAL A 405 21.08 -0.20 43.90
CA VAL A 405 21.66 -1.35 43.20
C VAL A 405 22.28 -2.31 44.22
N GLY A 406 21.77 -3.54 44.25
CA GLY A 406 22.21 -4.62 45.13
C GLY A 406 23.08 -5.67 44.44
N SER A 407 23.37 -6.76 45.14
CA SER A 407 24.07 -7.91 44.57
C SER A 407 23.62 -9.24 45.17
N ALA A 408 23.42 -10.23 44.31
CA ALA A 408 22.96 -11.57 44.66
C ALA A 408 23.71 -12.63 43.86
N ARG A 409 23.82 -13.85 44.40
CA ARG A 409 24.18 -15.05 43.64
C ARG A 409 23.50 -16.28 44.23
N ILE A 410 23.46 -17.37 43.47
CA ILE A 410 23.12 -18.70 43.97
C ILE A 410 24.39 -19.50 44.32
N SER A 411 24.31 -20.23 45.44
CA SER A 411 25.20 -21.35 45.75
C SER A 411 24.40 -22.65 45.91
N THR A 412 25.07 -23.80 45.82
CA THR A 412 24.46 -25.12 46.02
C THR A 412 24.93 -25.76 47.33
N THR A 413 24.20 -26.78 47.79
CA THR A 413 24.51 -27.58 48.97
C THR A 413 24.66 -29.06 48.60
N GLY A 414 25.36 -29.83 49.42
CA GLY A 414 25.91 -31.15 49.04
C GLY A 414 27.29 -30.95 48.42
N LYS A 415 27.36 -30.85 47.10
CA LYS A 415 28.53 -30.39 46.36
C LYS A 415 28.42 -28.90 46.06
N ASP A 416 29.39 -28.12 46.53
CA ASP A 416 29.43 -26.68 46.31
C ASP A 416 29.67 -26.32 44.83
N HIS A 417 28.80 -25.44 44.33
CA HIS A 417 28.92 -24.65 43.12
C HIS A 417 28.49 -23.22 43.45
N TYR A 418 29.15 -22.24 42.83
CA TYR A 418 28.86 -20.82 43.06
C TYR A 418 28.64 -20.11 41.73
N GLN A 419 27.48 -19.47 41.61
CA GLN A 419 27.21 -18.53 40.53
C GLN A 419 28.07 -17.27 40.72
N GLY A 420 28.44 -16.61 39.62
CA GLY A 420 29.01 -15.26 39.69
C GLY A 420 28.02 -14.25 40.30
N ASN A 421 28.53 -13.23 40.97
CA ASN A 421 27.70 -12.17 41.56
C ASN A 421 26.94 -11.42 40.47
N GLN A 422 25.62 -11.34 40.61
CA GLN A 422 24.72 -10.58 39.75
C GLN A 422 24.50 -9.19 40.34
N SER A 423 24.31 -8.21 39.47
CA SER A 423 23.86 -6.86 39.83
C SER A 423 22.34 -6.85 39.88
N VAL A 424 21.75 -6.36 40.97
CA VAL A 424 20.29 -6.35 41.16
C VAL A 424 19.77 -4.92 41.17
N THR A 425 18.78 -4.61 40.33
CA THR A 425 18.17 -3.28 40.20
C THR A 425 16.78 -3.21 40.83
N PRO A 426 16.17 -2.01 40.93
CA PRO A 426 14.80 -1.87 41.43
C PRO A 426 13.71 -2.49 40.52
N ASP A 427 14.03 -2.78 39.26
CA ASP A 427 13.14 -3.48 38.33
C ASP A 427 13.31 -5.00 38.47
N TRP A 428 12.24 -5.77 38.22
CA TRP A 428 12.30 -7.24 38.20
C TRP A 428 13.23 -7.73 37.10
N GLN A 429 14.22 -8.55 37.47
CA GLN A 429 15.18 -9.11 36.55
C GLN A 429 15.18 -10.62 36.64
N ARG A 430 15.09 -11.30 35.48
CA ARG A 430 15.32 -12.74 35.40
C ARG A 430 16.81 -13.02 35.38
N ILE A 431 17.24 -13.95 36.22
CA ILE A 431 18.61 -14.45 36.23
C ILE A 431 18.56 -15.94 35.91
N GLU A 432 19.45 -16.36 35.01
CA GLU A 432 19.65 -17.75 34.64
C GLU A 432 21.04 -18.24 35.03
N TRP A 433 21.14 -19.51 35.41
CA TRP A 433 22.40 -20.18 35.65
C TRP A 433 22.34 -21.63 35.22
N THR A 434 23.28 -22.00 34.35
CA THR A 434 23.43 -23.36 33.83
C THR A 434 24.80 -23.90 34.21
N PHE A 435 24.84 -25.11 34.76
CA PHE A 435 26.10 -25.78 35.09
C PHE A 435 25.92 -27.31 35.15
N THR A 436 27.02 -28.04 35.01
CA THR A 436 27.02 -29.50 35.18
C THR A 436 27.38 -29.84 36.63
N ALA A 437 26.59 -30.67 37.28
CA ALA A 437 26.80 -31.07 38.67
C ALA A 437 28.12 -31.86 38.84
N GLU A 438 29.12 -31.30 39.50
CA GLU A 438 30.40 -31.97 39.83
C GLU A 438 30.31 -32.98 41.00
N GLY A 439 29.12 -33.15 41.57
CA GLY A 439 28.85 -33.95 42.76
C GLY A 439 27.35 -33.93 43.05
N GLU A 440 26.89 -34.69 44.05
CA GLU A 440 25.47 -34.70 44.44
C GLU A 440 25.04 -33.33 44.98
N ILE A 441 23.92 -32.80 44.48
CA ILE A 441 23.34 -31.52 44.92
C ILE A 441 22.04 -31.78 45.67
N GLU A 442 21.91 -31.18 46.85
CA GLU A 442 20.79 -31.39 47.78
C GLU A 442 19.85 -30.18 47.89
N GLY A 443 20.33 -28.99 47.52
CA GLY A 443 19.64 -27.72 47.78
C GLY A 443 20.38 -26.53 47.20
N ILE A 444 19.75 -25.35 47.25
CA ILE A 444 20.32 -24.08 46.81
C ILE A 444 20.25 -23.03 47.92
N ASN A 445 21.14 -22.04 47.86
CA ASN A 445 21.09 -20.85 48.70
C ASN A 445 21.13 -19.59 47.84
N PHE A 446 20.32 -18.60 48.21
CA PHE A 446 20.56 -17.21 47.82
C PHE A 446 21.61 -16.60 48.74
N ASP A 447 22.76 -16.20 48.20
CA ASP A 447 23.82 -15.47 48.88
C ASP A 447 23.64 -13.96 48.61
N LEU A 448 23.20 -13.20 49.60
CA LEU A 448 22.76 -11.80 49.47
C LEU A 448 23.56 -10.83 50.37
N GLY A 449 24.69 -11.29 50.90
CA GLY A 449 25.45 -10.55 51.92
C GLY A 449 26.29 -9.40 51.40
N LEU A 450 26.63 -9.35 50.10
CA LEU A 450 27.63 -8.41 49.58
C LEU A 450 27.20 -6.94 49.69
N LYS A 451 25.95 -6.63 49.33
CA LYS A 451 25.41 -5.27 49.31
C LYS A 451 24.15 -5.13 50.16
N ALA A 452 24.10 -4.05 50.94
CA ALA A 452 22.91 -3.69 51.71
C ALA A 452 21.72 -3.47 50.78
N GLY A 453 20.53 -3.84 51.24
CA GLY A 453 19.30 -3.67 50.46
C GLY A 453 18.19 -4.60 50.93
N THR A 454 16.98 -4.29 50.45
CA THR A 454 15.83 -5.20 50.53
C THR A 454 15.64 -5.82 49.15
N TYR A 455 15.76 -7.14 49.09
CA TYR A 455 15.64 -7.93 47.88
C TYR A 455 14.27 -8.60 47.86
N LEU A 456 13.60 -8.56 46.72
CA LEU A 456 12.38 -9.31 46.46
C LEU A 456 12.71 -10.37 45.42
N ILE A 457 12.41 -11.62 45.72
CA ILE A 457 12.76 -12.81 44.93
C ILE A 457 11.49 -13.60 44.67
N ASP A 458 11.28 -13.98 43.41
CA ASP A 458 10.11 -14.73 42.99
C ASP A 458 10.42 -15.68 41.83
N ASP A 459 9.47 -16.58 41.53
CA ASP A 459 9.48 -17.51 40.41
C ASP A 459 10.80 -18.31 40.29
N VAL A 460 11.25 -18.87 41.42
CA VAL A 460 12.49 -19.64 41.48
C VAL A 460 12.28 -21.05 40.94
N MET A 461 13.07 -21.44 39.96
CA MET A 461 13.04 -22.76 39.36
C MET A 461 14.43 -23.40 39.38
N VAL A 462 14.47 -24.67 39.82
CA VAL A 462 15.61 -25.56 39.63
C VAL A 462 15.10 -26.71 38.80
N SER A 463 15.61 -26.90 37.58
CA SER A 463 15.12 -27.94 36.69
C SER A 463 16.27 -28.71 36.04
N LEU A 464 15.95 -29.93 35.60
CA LEU A 464 16.78 -30.74 34.71
C LEU A 464 16.37 -30.54 33.25
N ASP A 465 15.21 -29.94 32.99
CA ASP A 465 14.78 -29.56 31.66
C ASP A 465 15.53 -28.29 31.23
N PRO A 466 16.06 -28.24 29.99
CA PRO A 466 16.71 -27.05 29.47
C PRO A 466 15.75 -25.87 29.42
N PHE A 467 16.28 -24.63 29.45
CA PHE A 467 15.47 -23.45 29.15
C PHE A 467 14.84 -23.61 27.75
N ASN A 468 13.57 -23.24 27.63
CA ASN A 468 12.95 -23.15 26.30
C ASN A 468 13.74 -22.11 25.49
N THR A 469 14.06 -22.41 24.23
CA THR A 469 14.89 -21.53 23.40
C THR A 469 14.23 -20.18 23.24
N GLU A 470 14.74 -19.16 23.94
CA GLU A 470 14.47 -17.77 23.59
C GLU A 470 15.03 -17.49 22.21
N THR A 471 14.15 -17.25 21.23
CA THR A 471 14.55 -16.51 20.04
C THR A 471 14.53 -15.02 20.37
N SER A 472 15.57 -14.51 21.04
CA SER A 472 16.09 -13.15 20.76
C SER A 472 17.39 -12.84 21.50
N PRO A 473 18.29 -12.03 20.88
CA PRO A 473 19.57 -11.68 21.45
C PRO A 473 19.44 -10.68 22.61
N ALA A 474 20.31 -10.83 23.61
CA ALA A 474 20.47 -9.91 24.73
C ALA A 474 20.57 -8.44 24.30
N ARG A 475 19.93 -7.49 25.02
CA ARG A 475 20.46 -6.12 25.30
C ARG A 475 19.55 -5.23 26.16
N HIS A 476 20.24 -4.53 27.06
CA HIS A 476 20.06 -3.20 27.68
C HIS A 476 18.66 -2.63 28.02
N ALA A 477 18.58 -2.18 29.28
CA ALA A 477 17.45 -1.53 29.92
C ALA A 477 17.02 -0.19 29.30
N SER A 478 15.70 -0.02 29.36
CA SER A 478 14.87 1.20 29.37
C SER A 478 14.90 2.11 28.14
N THR A 479 13.88 1.98 27.30
CA THR A 479 13.01 3.09 26.86
C THR A 479 11.71 2.49 26.32
N ARG A 480 10.55 2.88 26.88
CA ARG A 480 9.24 2.41 26.39
C ARG A 480 8.99 2.98 24.99
N GLY A 481 8.65 2.16 23.99
CA GLY A 481 7.98 2.62 22.77
C GLY A 481 8.42 2.01 21.43
N ILE A 482 7.57 2.21 20.41
CA ILE A 482 7.92 2.10 18.99
C ILE A 482 8.79 3.31 18.61
N GLU A 483 9.91 3.07 17.94
CA GLU A 483 10.61 4.06 17.15
C GLU A 483 10.31 3.86 15.66
N TYR A 484 9.87 4.92 14.98
CA TYR A 484 9.74 4.93 13.52
C TYR A 484 11.07 5.39 12.92
N VAL A 485 11.74 4.49 12.21
CA VAL A 485 12.94 4.81 11.45
C VAL A 485 12.53 5.08 10.02
N GLU A 486 12.46 6.37 9.69
CA GLU A 486 12.30 6.82 8.31
C GLU A 486 13.45 6.29 7.45
N LYS A 487 13.11 5.66 6.33
CA LYS A 487 14.09 5.31 5.30
C LYS A 487 14.71 6.59 4.74
N THR A 488 16.02 6.58 4.53
CA THR A 488 16.72 7.72 3.91
C THR A 488 16.29 7.91 2.47
N ASP A 489 16.54 9.09 1.91
CA ASP A 489 16.22 9.37 0.51
C ASP A 489 16.96 8.40 -0.44
N GLU A 490 18.20 8.01 -0.10
CA GLU A 490 18.97 7.01 -0.85
C GLU A 490 18.32 5.63 -0.81
N GLU A 491 17.88 5.18 0.37
CA GLU A 491 17.18 3.89 0.52
C GLU A 491 15.86 3.88 -0.25
N LYS A 492 15.07 4.96 -0.14
CA LYS A 492 13.82 5.13 -0.90
C LYS A 492 14.09 5.10 -2.41
N THR A 493 15.15 5.78 -2.86
CA THR A 493 15.56 5.79 -4.26
C THR A 493 15.92 4.39 -4.75
N GLU A 494 16.73 3.65 -4.01
CA GLU A 494 17.14 2.29 -4.37
C GLU A 494 15.94 1.34 -4.43
N ILE A 495 15.08 1.36 -3.41
CA ILE A 495 13.88 0.52 -3.34
C ILE A 495 12.93 0.79 -4.51
N ILE A 496 12.61 2.05 -4.79
CA ILE A 496 11.72 2.43 -5.89
C ILE A 496 12.36 2.15 -7.25
N SER A 497 13.66 2.37 -7.39
CA SER A 497 14.43 2.00 -8.59
C SER A 497 14.34 0.50 -8.88
N ASN A 498 14.53 -0.35 -7.86
CA ASN A 498 14.44 -1.80 -7.99
C ASN A 498 13.02 -2.27 -8.35
N ALA A 499 12.00 -1.62 -7.78
CA ALA A 499 10.60 -1.90 -8.11
C ALA A 499 10.28 -1.56 -9.58
N MET A 500 10.75 -0.39 -10.07
CA MET A 500 10.61 0.01 -11.47
C MET A 500 11.32 -0.97 -12.42
N GLU A 501 12.57 -1.33 -12.12
CA GLU A 501 13.34 -2.29 -12.94
C GLU A 501 12.62 -3.63 -13.04
N THR A 502 12.16 -4.16 -11.91
CA THR A 502 11.45 -5.43 -11.84
C THR A 502 10.18 -5.39 -12.68
N TRP A 503 9.39 -4.33 -12.54
CA TRP A 503 8.17 -4.12 -13.31
C TRP A 503 8.44 -4.07 -14.82
N ILE A 504 9.35 -3.21 -15.26
CA ILE A 504 9.66 -3.03 -16.69
C ILE A 504 10.20 -4.34 -17.29
N LYS A 505 11.14 -5.00 -16.61
CA LYS A 505 11.73 -6.26 -17.12
C LYS A 505 10.70 -7.39 -17.16
N ALA A 506 9.80 -7.47 -16.18
CA ALA A 506 8.73 -8.45 -16.19
C ALA A 506 7.75 -8.20 -17.33
N MET A 507 7.27 -6.97 -17.49
CA MET A 507 6.26 -6.60 -18.50
C MET A 507 6.80 -6.75 -19.93
N VAL A 508 7.95 -6.13 -20.22
CA VAL A 508 8.57 -6.20 -21.56
C VAL A 508 9.05 -7.63 -21.84
N GLY A 509 9.69 -8.27 -20.86
CA GLY A 509 10.23 -9.62 -21.02
C GLY A 509 9.16 -10.69 -21.27
N HIS A 510 8.00 -10.56 -20.64
CA HIS A 510 6.86 -11.48 -20.81
C HIS A 510 6.21 -11.34 -22.19
N TYR A 511 6.08 -10.11 -22.71
CA TYR A 511 5.36 -9.84 -23.96
C TYR A 511 6.22 -9.62 -25.20
N LYS A 512 7.56 -9.68 -25.11
CA LYS A 512 8.49 -9.38 -26.22
C LYS A 512 8.22 -10.13 -27.54
N ASP A 513 7.59 -11.31 -27.50
CA ASP A 513 7.28 -12.09 -28.70
C ASP A 513 6.00 -11.60 -29.42
N ARG A 514 5.18 -10.77 -28.76
CA ARG A 514 3.91 -10.23 -29.29
C ARG A 514 3.84 -8.70 -29.29
N VAL A 515 4.66 -8.02 -28.50
CA VAL A 515 4.69 -6.57 -28.34
C VAL A 515 6.08 -6.05 -28.66
N HIS A 516 6.20 -5.38 -29.80
CA HIS A 516 7.48 -4.88 -30.33
C HIS A 516 7.62 -3.36 -30.27
N SER A 517 6.63 -2.66 -29.72
CA SER A 517 6.67 -1.22 -29.51
C SER A 517 5.99 -0.87 -28.21
N TRP A 518 6.59 0.06 -27.45
CA TRP A 518 6.12 0.45 -26.13
C TRP A 518 6.15 1.98 -25.97
N ASP A 519 5.09 2.52 -25.38
CA ASP A 519 5.20 3.76 -24.62
C ASP A 519 5.90 3.44 -23.30
N VAL A 520 7.20 3.71 -23.26
CA VAL A 520 8.01 3.51 -22.05
C VAL A 520 7.62 4.52 -20.99
N LEU A 521 7.37 5.75 -21.42
CA LEU A 521 7.01 6.86 -20.55
C LEU A 521 5.85 7.64 -21.14
N ASN A 522 4.76 7.74 -20.39
CA ASN A 522 3.56 8.47 -20.75
C ASN A 522 3.47 9.78 -19.96
N GLU A 523 3.16 10.86 -20.67
CA GLU A 523 2.81 12.19 -20.15
C GLU A 523 3.74 12.75 -19.07
N PRO A 524 5.06 12.79 -19.33
CA PRO A 524 6.00 13.30 -18.33
C PRO A 524 5.93 14.81 -18.17
N ILE A 525 5.36 15.56 -19.13
CA ILE A 525 5.32 17.03 -19.08
C ILE A 525 3.91 17.50 -18.69
N ASP A 526 3.82 18.46 -17.76
CA ASP A 526 2.56 19.12 -17.42
C ASP A 526 2.16 20.17 -18.49
N ASP A 527 0.94 20.69 -18.40
CA ASP A 527 0.48 21.74 -19.34
C ASP A 527 1.21 23.08 -19.17
N GLY A 528 1.93 23.27 -18.06
CA GLY A 528 2.84 24.38 -17.82
C GLY A 528 4.21 24.24 -18.47
N GLY A 529 4.52 23.10 -19.13
CA GLY A 529 5.81 22.82 -19.74
C GLY A 529 6.89 22.44 -18.73
N LYS A 530 6.53 21.80 -17.62
CA LYS A 530 7.41 21.32 -16.55
C LYS A 530 7.37 19.80 -16.43
N LEU A 531 8.48 19.21 -16.00
CA LEU A 531 8.59 17.77 -15.78
C LEU A 531 7.82 17.36 -14.51
N ARG A 532 6.73 16.60 -14.68
CA ARG A 532 5.89 16.07 -13.60
C ARG A 532 6.71 15.19 -12.66
N GLY A 533 6.49 15.35 -11.36
CA GLY A 533 7.21 14.59 -10.34
C GLY A 533 8.64 15.05 -10.09
N VAL A 534 9.17 16.02 -10.85
CA VAL A 534 10.57 16.48 -10.73
C VAL A 534 10.65 18.00 -10.56
N GLU A 535 10.07 18.75 -11.50
CA GLU A 535 10.04 20.22 -11.47
C GLU A 535 8.74 20.76 -10.88
N VAL A 536 7.70 19.92 -10.88
CA VAL A 536 6.37 20.23 -10.37
C VAL A 536 5.76 18.98 -9.72
N MET A 537 5.12 19.17 -8.57
CA MET A 537 4.31 18.17 -7.89
C MET A 537 2.85 18.66 -7.88
N PRO A 538 1.85 17.77 -7.94
CA PRO A 538 0.47 18.13 -7.64
C PRO A 538 0.34 18.59 -6.17
N ASN A 539 -0.75 19.28 -5.84
CA ASN A 539 -1.06 19.53 -4.44
C ASN A 539 -1.53 18.23 -3.78
N GLU A 540 -1.23 18.03 -2.50
CA GLU A 540 -1.58 16.79 -1.77
C GLU A 540 -3.07 16.45 -1.77
N GLY A 541 -3.97 17.44 -1.93
CA GLY A 541 -5.41 17.23 -2.01
C GLY A 541 -5.95 16.88 -3.40
N ASP A 542 -5.11 16.97 -4.43
CA ASP A 542 -5.47 16.72 -5.83
C ASP A 542 -4.93 15.37 -6.34
N MET A 543 -4.27 14.59 -5.47
CA MET A 543 -3.69 13.28 -5.84
C MET A 543 -4.70 12.15 -5.66
N ASP A 544 -4.85 11.33 -6.69
CA ASP A 544 -5.65 10.12 -6.62
C ASP A 544 -4.91 8.98 -5.93
N SER A 545 -5.67 7.98 -5.46
CA SER A 545 -5.16 6.85 -4.67
C SER A 545 -4.14 5.96 -5.39
N ASP A 546 -4.11 6.04 -6.72
CA ASP A 546 -3.26 5.29 -7.66
C ASP A 546 -2.20 6.17 -8.33
N ASP A 547 -2.08 7.43 -7.92
CA ASP A 547 -1.01 8.29 -8.38
C ASP A 547 0.33 7.95 -7.71
N PHE A 548 1.39 7.88 -8.51
CA PHE A 548 2.75 7.72 -8.04
C PHE A 548 3.76 8.43 -8.95
N TYR A 549 4.53 9.36 -8.37
CA TYR A 549 5.49 10.18 -9.09
C TYR A 549 6.91 9.63 -8.96
N TRP A 550 7.32 8.80 -9.92
CA TRP A 550 8.66 8.19 -9.97
C TRP A 550 9.82 9.19 -9.86
N GLY A 551 9.68 10.34 -10.51
CA GLY A 551 10.66 11.43 -10.49
C GLY A 551 10.93 12.03 -9.10
N LYS A 552 10.00 11.88 -8.15
CA LYS A 552 10.16 12.36 -6.76
C LYS A 552 11.30 11.65 -6.05
N TYR A 553 11.45 10.35 -6.33
CA TYR A 553 12.43 9.49 -5.68
C TYR A 553 13.68 9.33 -6.54
N MET A 554 13.53 9.16 -7.85
CA MET A 554 14.65 8.86 -8.75
C MET A 554 15.21 10.09 -9.48
N GLY A 555 14.64 11.27 -9.24
CA GLY A 555 14.97 12.50 -9.96
C GLY A 555 14.70 12.37 -11.46
N LYS A 556 15.31 13.27 -12.25
CA LYS A 556 15.18 13.33 -13.70
C LYS A 556 15.59 12.03 -14.43
N ASP A 557 16.47 11.23 -13.83
CA ASP A 557 17.06 10.04 -14.45
C ASP A 557 16.15 8.81 -14.45
N TYR A 558 14.97 8.89 -13.80
CA TYR A 558 14.01 7.79 -13.81
C TYR A 558 13.65 7.33 -15.23
N ALA A 559 13.47 8.26 -16.17
CA ALA A 559 13.21 7.93 -17.56
C ALA A 559 14.44 7.30 -18.24
N VAL A 560 15.65 7.77 -17.95
CA VAL A 560 16.89 7.17 -18.48
C VAL A 560 16.95 5.69 -18.10
N LYS A 561 16.67 5.38 -16.83
CA LYS A 561 16.61 4.01 -16.33
C LYS A 561 15.49 3.19 -16.96
N ALA A 562 14.28 3.75 -17.07
CA ALA A 562 13.16 3.07 -17.70
C ALA A 562 13.47 2.63 -19.15
N PHE A 563 14.06 3.52 -19.96
CA PHE A 563 14.46 3.19 -21.34
C PHE A 563 15.63 2.19 -21.40
N GLN A 564 16.60 2.26 -20.47
CA GLN A 564 17.68 1.27 -20.36
C GLN A 564 17.11 -0.13 -20.08
N TRP A 565 16.27 -0.27 -19.07
CA TRP A 565 15.72 -1.57 -18.68
C TRP A 565 14.75 -2.14 -19.71
N ALA A 566 13.94 -1.29 -20.37
CA ALA A 566 13.09 -1.73 -21.47
C ALA A 566 13.94 -2.27 -22.64
N ARG A 567 15.04 -1.58 -22.98
CA ARG A 567 15.99 -2.03 -24.01
C ARG A 567 16.72 -3.31 -23.63
N GLU A 568 17.08 -3.46 -22.35
CA GLU A 568 17.71 -4.69 -21.85
C GLU A 568 16.76 -5.89 -21.93
N ALA A 569 15.47 -5.68 -21.62
CA ALA A 569 14.45 -6.73 -21.67
C ALA A 569 14.11 -7.16 -23.11
N ASP A 570 14.02 -6.19 -24.03
CA ASP A 570 13.90 -6.44 -25.47
C ASP A 570 14.75 -5.45 -26.28
N PRO A 571 15.93 -5.88 -26.77
CA PRO A 571 16.79 -5.04 -27.60
C PRO A 571 16.17 -4.60 -28.93
N THR A 572 15.16 -5.33 -29.41
CA THR A 572 14.54 -5.14 -30.73
C THR A 572 13.31 -4.24 -30.70
N ALA A 573 12.70 -4.04 -29.53
CA ALA A 573 11.52 -3.20 -29.37
C ALA A 573 11.76 -1.75 -29.77
N LYS A 574 10.73 -1.08 -30.27
CA LYS A 574 10.72 0.38 -30.49
C LYS A 574 10.18 1.09 -29.27
N LEU A 575 10.99 1.96 -28.68
CA LEU A 575 10.70 2.59 -27.39
C LEU A 575 10.32 4.05 -27.60
N PHE A 576 9.10 4.40 -27.20
CA PHE A 576 8.50 5.73 -27.37
C PHE A 576 8.33 6.45 -26.04
N ILE A 577 8.39 7.78 -26.11
CA ILE A 577 7.82 8.68 -25.10
C ILE A 577 6.51 9.24 -25.68
N ASN A 578 5.43 9.27 -24.92
CA ASN A 578 4.09 9.67 -25.40
C ASN A 578 3.56 10.86 -24.59
N ASP A 579 2.91 11.83 -25.23
CA ASP A 579 2.31 12.98 -24.54
C ASP A 579 1.18 13.64 -25.37
N TYR A 580 0.34 14.42 -24.69
CA TYR A 580 -0.81 15.15 -25.24
C TYR A 580 -0.58 16.66 -25.31
N ASN A 581 -1.50 17.38 -25.97
CA ASN A 581 -1.50 18.84 -26.15
C ASN A 581 -0.28 19.41 -26.91
N LEU A 582 0.53 18.57 -27.53
CA LEU A 582 1.74 18.97 -28.27
C LEU A 582 1.40 19.86 -29.48
N GLU A 583 0.22 19.64 -30.05
CA GLU A 583 -0.37 20.33 -31.19
C GLU A 583 -0.98 21.70 -30.84
N TYR A 584 -1.10 22.05 -29.55
CA TYR A 584 -1.57 23.38 -29.11
C TYR A 584 -0.52 24.16 -28.32
N ASN A 585 0.37 23.44 -27.64
CA ASN A 585 1.32 23.97 -26.66
C ASN A 585 2.78 23.76 -27.13
N PRO A 586 3.34 24.72 -27.89
CA PRO A 586 4.71 24.60 -28.40
C PRO A 586 5.78 24.57 -27.29
N ASN A 587 5.49 25.13 -26.11
CA ASN A 587 6.40 25.06 -24.96
C ASN A 587 6.47 23.62 -24.41
N LYS A 588 5.32 22.95 -24.28
CA LYS A 588 5.24 21.54 -23.86
C LYS A 588 5.97 20.64 -24.86
N LEU A 589 5.73 20.82 -26.17
CA LEU A 589 6.44 20.11 -27.23
C LEU A 589 7.96 20.31 -27.15
N THR A 590 8.42 21.54 -26.98
CA THR A 590 9.85 21.85 -26.83
C THR A 590 10.43 21.14 -25.62
N LYS A 591 9.75 21.19 -24.47
CA LYS A 591 10.19 20.54 -23.24
C LYS A 591 10.27 19.02 -23.38
N LEU A 592 9.30 18.39 -24.05
CA LEU A 592 9.32 16.95 -24.32
C LEU A 592 10.54 16.59 -25.17
N ILE A 593 10.83 17.35 -26.24
CA ILE A 593 12.00 17.14 -27.10
C ILE A 593 13.31 17.32 -26.32
N GLU A 594 13.41 18.34 -25.46
CA GLU A 594 14.56 18.53 -24.57
C GLU A 594 14.76 17.33 -23.63
N TYR A 595 13.66 16.75 -23.12
CA TYR A 595 13.75 15.58 -22.26
C TYR A 595 14.17 14.32 -23.01
N VAL A 596 13.68 14.12 -24.24
CA VAL A 596 14.16 13.07 -25.15
C VAL A 596 15.66 13.20 -25.40
N GLN A 597 16.14 14.40 -25.72
CA GLN A 597 17.57 14.65 -25.95
C GLN A 597 18.39 14.38 -24.68
N TYR A 598 17.85 14.72 -23.50
CA TYR A 598 18.50 14.39 -22.25
C TYR A 598 18.61 12.87 -22.05
N ILE A 599 17.55 12.12 -22.31
CA ILE A 599 17.55 10.66 -22.16
C ILE A 599 18.62 10.04 -23.09
N ASP A 600 18.68 10.47 -24.34
CA ASP A 600 19.68 10.02 -25.31
C ASP A 600 21.12 10.34 -24.85
N GLN A 601 21.35 11.54 -24.30
CA GLN A 601 22.67 12.00 -23.87
C GLN A 601 23.17 11.31 -22.59
N ASN A 602 22.28 10.69 -21.81
CA ASN A 602 22.61 10.05 -20.54
C ASN A 602 22.61 8.51 -20.61
N GLY A 603 22.82 7.96 -21.81
CA GLY A 603 23.12 6.54 -21.99
C GLY A 603 21.89 5.64 -22.18
N ALA A 604 20.74 6.22 -22.50
CA ALA A 604 19.57 5.50 -23.00
C ALA A 604 19.32 5.89 -24.47
N GLN A 605 18.33 5.25 -25.11
CA GLN A 605 17.93 5.61 -26.48
C GLN A 605 16.41 5.63 -26.58
N VAL A 606 15.86 6.79 -26.91
CA VAL A 606 14.46 6.94 -27.31
C VAL A 606 14.37 6.72 -28.82
N ASP A 607 13.58 5.76 -29.29
CA ASP A 607 13.41 5.54 -30.74
C ASP A 607 12.41 6.51 -31.35
N GLY A 608 11.38 6.87 -30.58
CA GLY A 608 10.27 7.65 -31.09
C GLY A 608 9.55 8.55 -30.09
N ILE A 609 8.75 9.46 -30.64
CA ILE A 609 7.87 10.38 -29.93
C ILE A 609 6.44 10.09 -30.39
N GLY A 610 5.59 9.75 -29.44
CA GLY A 610 4.14 9.66 -29.59
C GLY A 610 3.50 11.02 -29.36
N THR A 611 2.54 11.37 -30.21
CA THR A 611 1.62 12.49 -30.00
C THR A 611 0.20 11.93 -29.95
N GLN A 612 -0.47 12.13 -28.81
CA GLN A 612 -1.80 11.56 -28.59
C GLN A 612 -2.82 12.10 -29.59
N MET A 613 -2.79 13.42 -29.86
CA MET A 613 -3.69 14.11 -30.81
C MET A 613 -5.17 14.03 -30.42
N HIS A 614 -5.47 14.30 -29.15
CA HIS A 614 -6.84 14.52 -28.69
C HIS A 614 -7.35 15.90 -29.13
N ILE A 615 -8.04 15.95 -30.27
CA ILE A 615 -8.40 17.20 -30.94
C ILE A 615 -9.91 17.34 -31.15
N ALA A 616 -10.32 18.45 -31.75
CA ALA A 616 -11.69 18.78 -32.08
C ALA A 616 -11.81 19.27 -33.53
N ILE A 617 -13.04 19.36 -34.04
CA ILE A 617 -13.31 19.87 -35.39
C ILE A 617 -12.85 21.32 -35.62
N ASP A 618 -12.69 22.10 -34.54
CA ASP A 618 -12.29 23.51 -34.55
C ASP A 618 -10.84 23.74 -34.08
N SER A 619 -10.07 22.67 -33.93
CA SER A 619 -8.64 22.73 -33.60
C SER A 619 -7.82 23.50 -34.64
N ASP A 620 -6.81 24.22 -34.16
CA ASP A 620 -5.96 25.07 -35.00
C ASP A 620 -5.05 24.24 -35.91
N LYS A 621 -5.42 24.17 -37.19
CA LYS A 621 -4.71 23.44 -38.24
C LYS A 621 -3.27 23.93 -38.44
N ASP A 622 -2.99 25.22 -38.23
CA ASP A 622 -1.64 25.76 -38.41
C ASP A 622 -0.70 25.27 -37.30
N LYS A 623 -1.19 25.16 -36.07
CA LYS A 623 -0.41 24.60 -34.96
C LYS A 623 -0.16 23.10 -35.11
N ILE A 624 -1.12 22.33 -35.61
CA ILE A 624 -0.92 20.90 -35.96
C ILE A 624 0.23 20.77 -36.98
N VAL A 625 0.23 21.62 -38.02
CA VAL A 625 1.31 21.65 -39.03
C VAL A 625 2.65 22.02 -38.40
N GLU A 626 2.70 23.01 -37.52
CA GLU A 626 3.91 23.42 -36.81
C GLU A 626 4.47 22.31 -35.91
N MET A 627 3.59 21.60 -35.18
CA MET A 627 3.97 20.44 -34.39
C MET A 627 4.61 19.35 -35.27
N PHE A 628 3.97 18.95 -36.37
CA PHE A 628 4.55 17.92 -37.25
C PHE A 628 5.89 18.35 -37.85
N ARG A 629 6.05 19.60 -38.27
CA ARG A 629 7.35 20.13 -38.73
C ARG A 629 8.42 20.06 -37.63
N THR A 630 8.04 20.38 -36.39
CA THR A 630 8.95 20.34 -35.25
C THR A 630 9.37 18.91 -34.93
N LEU A 631 8.40 17.98 -34.90
CA LEU A 631 8.64 16.55 -34.69
C LEU A 631 9.51 15.94 -35.80
N ALA A 632 9.27 16.28 -37.07
CA ALA A 632 10.07 15.82 -38.20
C ALA A 632 11.57 16.17 -38.07
N ASN A 633 11.89 17.30 -37.44
CA ASN A 633 13.27 17.75 -37.24
C ASN A 633 14.01 17.02 -36.11
N THR A 634 13.32 16.21 -35.30
CA THR A 634 13.94 15.44 -34.21
C THR A 634 14.72 14.21 -34.71
N ASN A 635 14.45 13.77 -35.94
CA ASN A 635 14.94 12.51 -36.50
C ASN A 635 14.58 11.27 -35.65
N LYS A 636 13.51 11.36 -34.87
CA LYS A 636 12.87 10.24 -34.14
C LYS A 636 11.72 9.67 -34.95
N LEU A 637 11.35 8.43 -34.67
CA LEU A 637 10.08 7.86 -35.14
C LEU A 637 8.92 8.68 -34.57
N ILE A 638 7.95 9.07 -35.38
CA ILE A 638 6.78 9.83 -34.95
C ILE A 638 5.54 8.95 -35.09
N ARG A 639 4.79 8.78 -34.00
CA ARG A 639 3.53 8.03 -34.00
C ARG A 639 2.39 8.93 -33.54
N ILE A 640 1.27 8.92 -34.26
CA ILE A 640 0.01 9.43 -33.70
C ILE A 640 -0.59 8.29 -32.88
N THR A 641 -0.69 8.45 -31.57
CA THR A 641 -0.92 7.33 -30.64
C THR A 641 -2.37 7.18 -30.21
N GLU A 642 -3.18 8.24 -30.23
CA GLU A 642 -4.51 8.25 -29.61
C GLU A 642 -5.49 9.21 -30.34
N LEU A 643 -5.52 9.22 -31.67
CA LEU A 643 -6.31 10.20 -32.43
C LEU A 643 -7.82 10.00 -32.23
N ASP A 644 -8.45 11.00 -31.63
CA ASP A 644 -9.89 11.21 -31.62
C ASP A 644 -10.21 12.67 -31.99
N ILE A 645 -11.39 12.90 -32.59
CA ILE A 645 -11.79 14.22 -33.07
C ILE A 645 -13.19 14.55 -32.57
N LYS A 646 -13.25 15.30 -31.47
CA LYS A 646 -14.49 15.81 -30.89
C LYS A 646 -15.28 16.65 -31.90
N VAL A 647 -16.58 16.41 -31.96
CA VAL A 647 -17.54 17.26 -32.68
C VAL A 647 -18.13 18.36 -31.77
N ASN A 648 -17.78 18.33 -30.47
CA ASN A 648 -18.19 19.27 -29.43
C ASN A 648 -19.70 19.19 -29.09
N THR A 649 -20.35 18.06 -29.38
CA THR A 649 -21.77 17.82 -29.09
C THR A 649 -22.16 16.35 -29.22
N SER A 650 -23.09 15.88 -28.39
CA SER A 650 -23.73 14.56 -28.50
C SER A 650 -24.83 14.48 -29.57
N SER A 651 -25.10 15.55 -30.31
CA SER A 651 -26.10 15.59 -31.39
C SER A 651 -25.56 16.33 -32.62
N PRO A 652 -24.52 15.81 -33.29
CA PRO A 652 -23.85 16.49 -34.37
C PRO A 652 -24.74 16.62 -35.61
N THR A 653 -24.67 17.78 -36.25
CA THR A 653 -25.29 17.99 -37.56
C THR A 653 -24.47 17.34 -38.67
N THR A 654 -25.04 17.18 -39.87
CA THR A 654 -24.29 16.75 -41.07
C THR A 654 -23.05 17.62 -41.32
N ALA A 655 -23.11 18.92 -41.03
CA ALA A 655 -21.98 19.83 -41.17
C ALA A 655 -20.87 19.54 -40.14
N ASN A 656 -21.23 19.20 -38.89
CA ASN A 656 -20.27 18.78 -37.88
C ASN A 656 -19.57 17.48 -38.29
N LEU A 657 -20.33 16.49 -38.78
CA LEU A 657 -19.77 15.22 -39.23
C LEU A 657 -18.88 15.38 -40.47
N ALA A 658 -19.23 16.29 -41.39
CA ALA A 658 -18.36 16.62 -42.53
C ALA A 658 -17.07 17.31 -42.08
N ALA A 659 -17.13 18.24 -41.11
CA ALA A 659 -15.95 18.88 -40.54
C ALA A 659 -15.04 17.87 -39.80
N GLN A 660 -15.63 16.90 -39.10
CA GLN A 660 -14.89 15.79 -38.48
C GLN A 660 -14.13 14.97 -39.52
N ALA A 661 -14.78 14.62 -40.63
CA ALA A 661 -14.13 13.91 -41.72
C ALA A 661 -12.99 14.72 -42.36
N GLU A 662 -13.20 16.02 -42.57
CA GLU A 662 -12.18 16.92 -43.10
C GLU A 662 -10.97 17.00 -42.15
N MET A 663 -11.20 17.04 -40.83
CA MET A 663 -10.11 17.10 -39.86
C MET A 663 -9.33 15.78 -39.80
N TYR A 664 -10.00 14.61 -39.81
CA TYR A 664 -9.32 13.32 -39.90
C TYR A 664 -8.44 13.23 -41.15
N GLN A 665 -9.00 13.56 -42.31
CA GLN A 665 -8.25 13.57 -43.56
C GLN A 665 -7.05 14.54 -43.49
N PHE A 666 -7.28 15.77 -43.01
CA PHE A 666 -6.25 16.79 -42.88
C PHE A 666 -5.07 16.31 -42.01
N VAL A 667 -5.35 15.73 -40.84
CA VAL A 667 -4.31 15.22 -39.94
C VAL A 667 -3.49 14.13 -40.61
N ILE A 668 -4.15 13.15 -41.24
CA ILE A 668 -3.47 12.02 -41.89
C ILE A 668 -2.64 12.51 -43.10
N ASP A 669 -3.18 13.42 -43.90
CA ASP A 669 -2.48 14.01 -45.04
C ASP A 669 -1.24 14.78 -44.57
N LYS A 670 -1.36 15.61 -43.52
CA LYS A 670 -0.24 16.39 -42.99
C LYS A 670 0.81 15.55 -42.28
N TYR A 671 0.41 14.49 -41.58
CA TYR A 671 1.35 13.52 -41.05
C TYR A 671 2.18 12.88 -42.17
N LYS A 672 1.52 12.40 -43.23
CA LYS A 672 2.20 11.76 -44.38
C LYS A 672 3.06 12.74 -45.19
N GLU A 673 2.62 13.99 -45.32
CA GLU A 673 3.32 15.04 -46.07
C GLU A 673 4.56 15.55 -45.32
N LEU A 674 4.43 15.80 -44.01
CA LEU A 674 5.42 16.55 -43.23
C LEU A 674 6.40 15.66 -42.47
N ILE A 675 6.00 14.46 -42.07
CA ILE A 675 6.90 13.49 -41.43
C ILE A 675 7.56 12.65 -42.53
N PRO A 676 8.91 12.58 -42.60
CA PRO A 676 9.59 11.71 -43.55
C PRO A 676 9.08 10.27 -43.46
N GLU A 677 8.87 9.61 -44.61
CA GLU A 677 8.28 8.26 -44.67
C GLU A 677 8.97 7.26 -43.73
N THR A 678 10.30 7.30 -43.64
CA THR A 678 11.12 6.43 -42.78
C THR A 678 10.95 6.69 -41.28
N LEU A 679 10.37 7.84 -40.90
CA LEU A 679 10.09 8.23 -39.52
C LEU A 679 8.62 8.02 -39.16
N GLN A 680 7.74 7.66 -40.10
CA GLN A 680 6.32 7.47 -39.82
C GLN A 680 6.08 6.12 -39.12
N ALA A 681 5.91 6.11 -37.80
CA ALA A 681 5.64 4.90 -37.02
C ALA A 681 4.16 4.49 -36.94
N GLY A 682 3.25 5.24 -37.57
CA GLY A 682 1.84 4.90 -37.71
C GLY A 682 0.88 5.83 -36.99
N ILE A 683 -0.40 5.49 -37.11
CA ILE A 683 -1.53 6.24 -36.57
C ILE A 683 -2.44 5.26 -35.83
N THR A 684 -2.84 5.59 -34.60
CA THR A 684 -3.86 4.86 -33.86
C THR A 684 -5.08 5.77 -33.70
N ILE A 685 -6.27 5.26 -33.99
CA ILE A 685 -7.55 5.91 -33.66
C ILE A 685 -7.93 5.50 -32.23
N TRP A 686 -8.35 6.44 -31.39
CA TRP A 686 -8.67 6.14 -29.98
C TRP A 686 -10.17 5.87 -29.80
N THR A 687 -10.52 4.61 -29.52
CA THR A 687 -11.87 4.02 -29.48
C THR A 687 -12.53 3.82 -30.85
N LEU A 688 -13.43 2.84 -30.95
CA LEU A 688 -13.98 2.38 -32.23
C LEU A 688 -15.22 3.19 -32.63
N SER A 689 -16.17 3.33 -31.71
CA SER A 689 -17.52 3.79 -32.01
C SER A 689 -18.04 4.81 -31.01
N ASP A 690 -19.02 5.62 -31.39
CA ASP A 690 -19.69 6.55 -30.47
C ASP A 690 -20.62 5.83 -29.46
N HIS A 691 -20.41 4.54 -29.21
CA HIS A 691 -21.20 3.82 -28.21
C HIS A 691 -20.89 4.41 -26.83
N PRO A 692 -21.89 4.73 -25.98
CA PRO A 692 -21.66 5.33 -24.67
C PRO A 692 -20.71 4.51 -23.78
N ASP A 693 -20.76 3.18 -23.90
CA ASP A 693 -19.85 2.27 -23.19
C ASP A 693 -18.38 2.45 -23.58
N GLU A 694 -18.06 3.10 -24.71
CA GLU A 694 -16.69 3.52 -25.10
C GLU A 694 -16.36 4.97 -24.69
N HIS A 695 -17.25 5.66 -23.94
CA HIS A 695 -17.05 7.07 -23.56
C HIS A 695 -17.43 7.41 -22.11
N VAL A 696 -17.68 6.40 -21.25
CA VAL A 696 -18.19 6.62 -19.89
C VAL A 696 -17.32 7.59 -19.08
N TYR A 697 -15.99 7.47 -19.22
CA TYR A 697 -15.03 8.29 -18.48
C TYR A 697 -14.08 9.08 -19.40
N TRP A 698 -14.25 8.96 -20.72
CA TRP A 698 -13.44 9.65 -21.71
C TRP A 698 -14.30 10.27 -22.81
N ILE A 699 -14.32 11.59 -22.81
CA ILE A 699 -15.13 12.41 -23.70
C ILE A 699 -16.62 12.01 -23.65
N PRO A 700 -17.25 12.03 -22.45
CA PRO A 700 -18.69 11.82 -22.36
C PRO A 700 -19.43 12.93 -23.14
N ASP A 701 -20.62 12.61 -23.62
CA ASP A 701 -21.52 13.54 -24.33
C ASP A 701 -20.96 14.14 -25.64
N ASP A 702 -20.12 13.39 -26.36
CA ASP A 702 -19.63 13.73 -27.70
C ASP A 702 -19.79 12.54 -28.68
N ALA A 703 -19.40 12.73 -29.95
CA ALA A 703 -19.41 11.69 -30.98
C ALA A 703 -18.07 11.70 -31.75
N PRO A 704 -16.94 11.38 -31.09
CA PRO A 704 -15.60 11.64 -31.62
C PRO A 704 -15.11 10.59 -32.61
N ASN A 705 -15.80 9.45 -32.75
CA ASN A 705 -15.27 8.26 -33.41
C ASN A 705 -15.64 8.14 -34.89
N ILE A 706 -15.11 7.11 -35.56
CA ILE A 706 -15.31 6.89 -36.99
C ILE A 706 -16.50 5.97 -37.31
N PHE A 707 -16.99 5.25 -36.31
CA PHE A 707 -18.24 4.49 -36.36
C PHE A 707 -19.27 5.10 -35.39
N ASP A 708 -20.56 5.01 -35.73
CA ASP A 708 -21.64 5.40 -34.83
C ASP A 708 -21.86 4.32 -33.75
N ALA A 709 -22.73 4.60 -32.77
CA ALA A 709 -23.02 3.69 -31.67
C ALA A 709 -23.54 2.29 -32.10
N ASN A 710 -23.98 2.11 -33.34
CA ASN A 710 -24.43 0.82 -33.89
C ASN A 710 -23.39 0.16 -34.82
N TYR A 711 -22.17 0.69 -34.80
CA TYR A 711 -21.04 0.33 -35.66
C TYR A 711 -21.25 0.60 -37.16
N ALA A 712 -22.15 1.52 -37.52
CA ALA A 712 -22.25 1.98 -38.89
C ALA A 712 -21.21 3.07 -39.16
N ARG A 713 -20.67 3.09 -40.39
CA ARG A 713 -19.60 4.01 -40.79
C ARG A 713 -20.09 5.45 -40.85
N LYS A 714 -19.38 6.38 -40.20
CA LYS A 714 -19.66 7.82 -40.24
C LYS A 714 -18.97 8.51 -41.42
N HIS A 715 -19.24 9.81 -41.60
CA HIS A 715 -18.43 10.66 -42.50
C HIS A 715 -16.93 10.56 -42.18
N ALA A 716 -16.57 10.48 -40.90
CA ALA A 716 -15.20 10.35 -40.46
C ALA A 716 -14.49 9.10 -41.03
N TYR A 717 -15.22 7.99 -41.24
CA TYR A 717 -14.69 6.81 -41.92
C TYR A 717 -14.16 7.13 -43.33
N LYS A 718 -14.91 7.93 -44.09
CA LYS A 718 -14.46 8.44 -45.40
C LYS A 718 -13.18 9.27 -45.26
N GLY A 719 -13.17 10.22 -44.32
CA GLY A 719 -12.00 11.08 -44.08
C GLY A 719 -10.73 10.30 -43.78
N VAL A 720 -10.83 9.27 -42.93
CA VAL A 720 -9.72 8.37 -42.63
C VAL A 720 -9.25 7.60 -43.87
N CYS A 721 -10.17 6.97 -44.60
CA CYS A 721 -9.81 6.20 -45.80
C CYS A 721 -9.18 7.06 -46.89
N ASP A 722 -9.70 8.26 -47.13
CA ASP A 722 -9.18 9.19 -48.13
C ASP A 722 -7.81 9.72 -47.76
N GLY A 723 -7.59 10.07 -46.49
CA GLY A 723 -6.27 10.50 -46.01
C GLY A 723 -5.22 9.39 -46.15
N LEU A 724 -5.60 8.15 -45.80
CA LEU A 724 -4.72 6.99 -45.99
C LEU A 724 -4.41 6.75 -47.47
N ALA A 725 -5.43 6.82 -48.34
CA ALA A 725 -5.28 6.66 -49.79
C ALA A 725 -4.55 7.83 -50.49
N GLY A 726 -4.55 9.03 -49.87
CA GLY A 726 -4.03 10.27 -50.45
C GLY A 726 -4.86 10.82 -51.60
N LYS A 727 -6.15 10.45 -51.68
CA LYS A 727 -7.11 10.90 -52.71
C LYS A 727 -8.54 10.71 -52.22
N ASP A 728 -9.50 11.41 -52.84
CA ASP A 728 -10.93 11.15 -52.65
C ASP A 728 -11.32 9.84 -53.35
N VAL A 729 -11.30 8.72 -52.63
CA VAL A 729 -11.71 7.40 -53.12
C VAL A 729 -13.18 7.42 -53.52
N GLY A 730 -13.97 8.23 -52.81
CA GLY A 730 -15.38 8.40 -53.00
C GLY A 730 -15.79 8.88 -54.39
N ALA A 731 -14.92 9.64 -55.06
CA ALA A 731 -15.15 10.11 -56.43
C ALA A 731 -15.21 8.96 -57.46
N GLU A 732 -14.66 7.78 -57.13
CA GLU A 732 -14.68 6.59 -57.98
C GLU A 732 -16.01 5.81 -57.88
N PHE A 733 -16.91 6.26 -57.00
CA PHE A 733 -18.21 5.69 -56.75
C PHE A 733 -19.33 6.61 -57.28
N PRO A 734 -19.50 6.79 -58.61
CA PRO A 734 -20.58 7.64 -59.12
C PRO A 734 -21.93 7.10 -58.62
N GLY A 735 -22.72 7.98 -58.01
CA GLY A 735 -23.96 7.70 -57.29
C GLY A 735 -25.16 7.27 -58.16
N ASN A 736 -24.92 6.45 -59.18
CA ASN A 736 -25.97 5.81 -59.95
C ASN A 736 -25.68 4.30 -60.02
N LEU A 737 -26.43 3.49 -59.27
CA LEU A 737 -26.64 2.10 -59.66
C LEU A 737 -27.84 2.05 -60.61
N ILE A 738 -27.56 1.55 -61.80
CA ILE A 738 -28.56 0.95 -62.69
C ILE A 738 -29.25 -0.16 -61.87
N ILE A 739 -30.57 -0.06 -61.75
CA ILE A 739 -31.40 -1.15 -61.28
C ILE A 739 -31.32 -2.25 -62.34
N GLU A 740 -30.60 -3.34 -62.06
CA GLU A 740 -30.81 -4.64 -62.72
C GLU A 740 -31.41 -5.64 -61.73
#